data_AF-V9KFY4-F1
#
_entry.id   AF-V9KFY4-F1
#
_cell.length_a   1.000
_cell.length_b   1.000
_cell.length_c   1.000
_cell.angle_alpha   90.00
_cell.angle_beta   90.00
_cell.angle_gamma   90.00
#
_symmetry.space_group_name_H-M   'P 1'
#
loop_
_entity.id
_entity.type
_entity.pdbx_description
1 polymer ?
#
loop_
_entity_poly.entity_id
_entity_poly.type
_entity_poly.pdbx_seq_one_letter_code
_entity_poly.pdbx_strand_id
1 'polypeptide(L)'
;MPSVRQVVSCIQKLILYETRARYFLVGSNHAETKYRVLKIDRTEPKDLVLIDDGHIYNQQEVRDLLSRLDMGNRTKIGQKGLSGLSRAVSAFGIVGFVRFLEGYYIVLITKRRKLADVGGHSIYKIEDTNIIYIPNDSVRIAHPDEPRYVRIFQSVDLSSNFYFSYSYDLTHSLQFNLRVLKMPSERLKSEIFRQESFDIFEDEGVTTQDGTTPSVHYGIRNEPYLKYAWNGHILENLKDTVHHDWLLYIIHGFCGQSKLLIYGRPVYVTLIARRSSKFAGTRFLKRGANCEGDVANEVETEQIVHDASMTSFSAGSYSSYVQVRGSVPLYWSQDISTMMPKPPITLDQADPFAHVAALHFDQMLQRFGSPIIILNLVKKREKRKHERILSEELFSAVTYLNQFLPPEYYIQYIAWDMAKYTKSKLCNVLDRLNVIAEDVVKRTGFFVNRPDFYCSSLRPDERWNELGGYIHANCRLQTGVLRTNCVDCLDRTNTAQFMVGKCALAYQLYALGVIDKPRLQFDTDAVRLFEELYEDHGDTLSLQYGGSQLVHRVKTYRKIAPWTQHSKDIMQTLSRYYSNAFSDADRQDSINLFLGVFQPTDGKPHLWELPTDYYLHRKNTMALLSPKRSYTHWWTPEIIINLPLPYDEVSCTENLKKVTIVKKTDKYDEEIDIYTEFFRPYELSCFDDTFCLQMTNSAKDFMPKNVGIDPSPFTVRKPEETGKSML
;
A
#
# COMPACT_ATOMS: atom_id res chain seq x y z
N MET A 1 32.03 8.02 2.87
CA MET A 1 30.72 8.16 3.53
C MET A 1 30.20 6.77 3.82
N PRO A 2 29.80 6.43 5.06
CA PRO A 2 29.17 5.14 5.33
C PRO A 2 27.89 5.03 4.48
N SER A 3 27.68 3.88 3.82
CA SER A 3 26.51 3.71 2.97
C SER A 3 25.36 3.12 3.79
N VAL A 4 24.25 3.84 3.82
CA VAL A 4 23.00 3.38 4.44
C VAL A 4 22.22 2.54 3.43
N ARG A 5 21.68 1.40 3.86
CA ARG A 5 20.90 0.46 3.03
C ARG A 5 19.69 -0.06 3.83
N GLN A 6 18.65 -0.51 3.13
CA GLN A 6 17.49 -1.13 3.79
C GLN A 6 17.83 -2.55 4.25
N VAL A 7 17.38 -2.91 5.45
CA VAL A 7 17.50 -4.28 5.96
C VAL A 7 16.48 -5.18 5.27
N VAL A 8 16.96 -6.25 4.65
CA VAL A 8 16.15 -7.36 4.15
C VAL A 8 15.74 -8.22 5.35
N SER A 9 14.45 -8.57 5.45
CA SER A 9 14.03 -9.53 6.46
C SER A 9 14.73 -10.87 6.25
N CYS A 10 15.44 -11.33 7.30
CA CYS A 10 16.16 -12.59 7.27
C CYS A 10 15.23 -13.79 7.09
N ILE A 11 13.97 -13.69 7.49
CA ILE A 11 13.04 -14.83 7.50
C ILE A 11 12.19 -14.79 6.23
N GLN A 12 12.56 -15.60 5.26
CA GLN A 12 11.87 -15.71 3.96
C GLN A 12 11.28 -17.08 3.70
N LYS A 13 11.88 -18.12 4.28
CA LYS A 13 11.38 -19.50 4.25
C LYS A 13 11.13 -19.95 5.68
N LEU A 14 9.92 -20.44 5.94
CA LEU A 14 9.51 -20.94 7.24
C LEU A 14 9.09 -22.39 7.12
N ILE A 15 9.49 -23.18 8.11
CA ILE A 15 9.03 -24.56 8.26
C ILE A 15 8.45 -24.72 9.66
N LEU A 16 7.18 -25.08 9.73
CA LEU A 16 6.49 -25.40 10.96
C LEU A 16 6.68 -26.89 11.26
N TYR A 17 7.31 -27.18 12.39
CA TYR A 17 7.39 -28.51 12.97
C TYR A 17 6.45 -28.63 14.15
N GLU A 18 5.86 -29.80 14.28
CA GLU A 18 4.84 -30.12 15.27
C GLU A 18 5.36 -31.17 16.24
N THR A 19 5.08 -30.94 17.52
CA THR A 19 5.18 -31.93 18.60
C THR A 19 3.91 -31.90 19.44
N ARG A 20 3.76 -32.87 20.34
CA ARG A 20 2.61 -32.91 21.27
C ARG A 20 2.54 -31.72 22.22
N ALA A 21 3.65 -31.07 22.55
CA ALA A 21 3.64 -29.97 23.53
C ALA A 21 3.82 -28.60 22.88
N ARG A 22 4.54 -28.54 21.75
CA ARG A 22 4.98 -27.28 21.14
C ARG A 22 4.95 -27.33 19.63
N TYR A 23 4.76 -26.18 19.00
CA TYR A 23 5.18 -25.96 17.64
C TYR A 23 6.58 -25.32 17.62
N PHE A 24 7.39 -25.71 16.64
CA PHE A 24 8.69 -25.11 16.37
C PHE A 24 8.67 -24.54 14.97
N LEU A 25 8.74 -23.23 14.85
CA LEU A 25 8.79 -22.53 13.58
C LEU A 25 10.25 -22.18 13.29
N VAL A 26 10.82 -22.81 12.27
CA VAL A 26 12.19 -22.56 11.85
C VAL A 26 12.15 -21.60 10.67
N GLY A 27 12.62 -20.38 10.89
CA GLY A 27 12.79 -19.35 9.88
C GLY A 27 14.20 -19.42 9.30
N SER A 28 14.31 -19.26 8.00
CA SER A 28 15.58 -19.22 7.27
C SER A 28 15.57 -18.11 6.23
N ASN A 29 16.77 -17.61 5.95
CA ASN A 29 17.02 -16.76 4.80
C ASN A 29 16.91 -17.54 3.49
N HIS A 30 16.85 -16.82 2.37
CA HIS A 30 16.71 -17.46 1.05
C HIS A 30 17.87 -18.41 0.75
N ALA A 31 19.09 -18.01 1.13
CA ALA A 31 20.34 -18.76 0.96
C ALA A 31 20.49 -19.95 1.92
N GLU A 32 19.60 -20.12 2.90
CA GLU A 32 19.64 -21.22 3.87
C GLU A 32 20.95 -21.30 4.68
N THR A 33 21.60 -20.15 4.92
CA THR A 33 22.84 -20.01 5.71
C THR A 33 22.58 -19.61 7.16
N LYS A 34 21.55 -18.78 7.41
CA LYS A 34 21.16 -18.27 8.72
C LYS A 34 19.74 -18.73 9.07
N TYR A 35 19.57 -19.23 10.28
CA TYR A 35 18.29 -19.73 10.78
C TYR A 35 17.94 -19.14 12.15
N ARG A 36 16.65 -18.98 12.41
CA ARG A 36 16.09 -18.62 13.72
C ARG A 36 14.97 -19.60 14.08
N VAL A 37 14.76 -19.85 15.37
CA VAL A 37 13.75 -20.81 15.83
C VAL A 37 12.80 -20.14 16.82
N LEU A 38 11.52 -20.08 16.46
CA LEU A 38 10.45 -19.62 17.33
C LEU A 38 9.70 -20.82 17.91
N LYS A 39 9.59 -20.88 19.24
CA LYS A 39 8.87 -21.94 19.95
C LYS A 39 7.51 -21.41 20.38
N ILE A 40 6.46 -22.17 20.09
CA ILE A 40 5.07 -21.81 20.41
C ILE A 40 4.51 -22.91 21.30
N ASP A 41 4.02 -22.54 22.47
CA ASP A 41 3.41 -23.50 23.39
C ASP A 41 2.01 -23.94 22.91
N ARG A 42 1.68 -25.22 23.12
CA ARG A 42 0.38 -25.82 22.80
C ARG A 42 -0.35 -26.35 24.03
N THR A 43 0.27 -26.29 25.22
CA THR A 43 -0.35 -26.76 26.47
C THR A 43 -1.31 -25.75 27.07
N GLU A 44 -1.10 -24.46 26.80
CA GLU A 44 -2.00 -23.40 27.24
C GLU A 44 -3.24 -23.32 26.33
N PRO A 45 -4.47 -23.34 26.88
CA PRO A 45 -5.68 -23.36 26.07
C PRO A 45 -6.03 -21.99 25.47
N LYS A 46 -5.73 -20.90 26.19
CA LYS A 46 -6.18 -19.54 25.85
C LYS A 46 -5.08 -18.50 25.72
N ASP A 47 -3.89 -18.77 26.23
CA ASP A 47 -2.76 -17.83 26.21
C ASP A 47 -1.77 -18.18 25.11
N LEU A 48 -1.18 -17.14 24.49
CA LEU A 48 -0.17 -17.29 23.46
C LEU A 48 1.21 -17.11 24.09
N VAL A 49 1.93 -18.21 24.27
CA VAL A 49 3.31 -18.19 24.78
C VAL A 49 4.28 -18.41 23.62
N LEU A 50 4.98 -17.33 23.24
CA LEU A 50 6.02 -17.33 22.23
C LEU A 50 7.38 -17.22 22.90
N ILE A 51 8.32 -18.07 22.50
CA ILE A 51 9.70 -18.04 23.01
C ILE A 51 10.63 -17.96 21.80
N ASP A 52 11.23 -16.79 21.60
CA ASP A 52 12.34 -16.57 20.67
C ASP A 52 13.64 -16.70 21.46
N ASP A 53 14.55 -17.57 21.03
CA ASP A 53 15.85 -17.74 21.68
C ASP A 53 16.88 -16.70 21.24
N GLY A 54 16.55 -15.86 20.24
CA GLY A 54 17.40 -14.81 19.72
C GLY A 54 18.64 -15.32 18.98
N HIS A 55 18.88 -16.63 18.96
CA HIS A 55 20.10 -17.23 18.45
C HIS A 55 20.03 -17.40 16.93
N ILE A 56 21.14 -17.10 16.25
CA ILE A 56 21.28 -17.32 14.81
C ILE A 56 22.03 -18.62 14.62
N TYR A 57 21.30 -19.64 14.16
CA TYR A 57 21.84 -20.97 13.94
C TYR A 57 22.38 -21.10 12.51
N ASN A 58 23.43 -21.90 12.35
CA ASN A 58 23.84 -22.39 11.04
C ASN A 58 23.07 -23.66 10.63
N GLN A 59 23.26 -24.11 9.40
CA GLN A 59 22.53 -25.26 8.85
C GLN A 59 22.79 -26.57 9.62
N GLN A 60 24.00 -26.79 10.15
CA GLN A 60 24.33 -28.01 10.90
C GLN A 60 23.69 -27.98 12.29
N GLU A 61 23.80 -26.86 12.99
CA GLU A 61 23.25 -26.64 14.32
C GLU A 61 21.72 -26.78 14.35
N VAL A 62 21.00 -26.26 13.34
CA VAL A 62 19.56 -26.46 13.24
C VAL A 62 19.21 -27.93 13.02
N ARG A 63 19.95 -28.64 12.16
CA ARG A 63 19.72 -30.07 11.93
C ARG A 63 19.93 -30.87 13.21
N ASP A 64 20.98 -30.56 13.96
CA ASP A 64 21.27 -31.19 15.25
C ASP A 64 20.23 -30.85 16.32
N LEU A 65 19.73 -29.61 16.34
CA LEU A 65 18.63 -29.19 17.20
C LEU A 65 17.35 -29.97 16.89
N LEU A 66 16.96 -30.04 15.61
CA LEU A 66 15.76 -30.78 15.17
C LEU A 66 15.90 -32.28 15.44
N SER A 67 17.08 -32.86 15.24
CA SER A 67 17.38 -34.25 15.58
C SER A 67 17.23 -34.52 17.09
N ARG A 68 17.77 -33.63 17.93
CA ARG A 68 17.62 -33.72 19.39
C ARG A 68 16.16 -33.58 19.83
N LEU A 69 15.41 -32.66 19.22
CA LEU A 69 13.98 -32.49 19.49
C LEU A 69 13.17 -33.71 19.07
N ASP A 70 13.47 -34.31 17.92
CA ASP A 70 12.82 -35.53 17.47
C ASP A 70 13.11 -36.70 18.43
N MET A 71 14.37 -36.91 18.82
CA MET A 71 14.74 -37.95 19.78
C MET A 71 14.09 -37.75 21.15
N GLY A 72 14.05 -36.51 21.66
CA GLY A 72 13.48 -36.19 22.97
C GLY A 72 11.96 -36.36 23.06
N ASN A 73 11.25 -36.27 21.92
CA ASN A 73 9.79 -36.44 21.87
C ASN A 73 9.34 -37.86 21.48
N ARG A 74 10.29 -38.79 21.30
CA ARG A 74 10.01 -40.20 21.03
C ARG A 74 9.71 -40.96 22.31
N THR A 75 8.49 -41.49 22.40
CA THR A 75 8.02 -42.23 23.59
C THR A 75 8.58 -43.64 23.71
N LYS A 76 9.12 -44.25 22.63
CA LYS A 76 9.83 -45.55 22.63
C LYS A 76 10.92 -45.64 21.56
N ILE A 77 12.04 -46.29 21.89
CA ILE A 77 13.13 -46.62 20.96
C ILE A 77 12.62 -47.65 19.93
N GLY A 78 12.50 -47.27 18.66
CA GLY A 78 12.27 -48.21 17.54
C GLY A 78 10.97 -48.06 16.73
N GLN A 79 10.00 -47.22 17.12
CA GLN A 79 8.81 -46.96 16.28
C GLN A 79 9.06 -45.79 15.31
N LYS A 80 9.19 -46.09 14.01
CA LYS A 80 9.06 -45.11 12.93
C LYS A 80 7.55 -44.84 12.70
N GLY A 81 6.95 -43.95 13.49
CA GLY A 81 5.57 -43.50 13.27
C GLY A 81 4.97 -42.66 14.41
N LEU A 82 4.42 -41.49 14.05
CA LEU A 82 3.60 -40.51 14.80
C LEU A 82 4.07 -39.93 16.15
N SER A 83 5.02 -40.53 16.87
CA SER A 83 5.45 -40.04 18.19
C SER A 83 6.83 -39.39 18.14
N GLY A 84 7.02 -38.32 17.37
CA GLY A 84 8.29 -37.59 17.28
C GLY A 84 8.07 -36.14 16.82
N LEU A 85 9.07 -35.55 16.18
CA LEU A 85 8.96 -34.25 15.51
C LEU A 85 8.43 -34.46 14.09
N SER A 86 7.23 -33.96 13.78
CA SER A 86 6.68 -34.00 12.42
C SER A 86 6.85 -32.66 11.72
N ARG A 87 7.15 -32.68 10.42
CA ARG A 87 7.08 -31.46 9.58
C ARG A 87 5.62 -31.25 9.19
N ALA A 88 5.02 -30.15 9.64
CA ALA A 88 3.61 -29.86 9.40
C ALA A 88 3.40 -29.07 8.11
N VAL A 89 4.00 -27.86 8.01
CA VAL A 89 3.72 -26.92 6.91
C VAL A 89 4.99 -26.17 6.50
N SER A 90 5.12 -25.88 5.21
CA SER A 90 6.10 -24.94 4.67
C SER A 90 5.41 -23.62 4.35
N ALA A 91 6.02 -22.50 4.72
CA ALA A 91 5.47 -21.17 4.56
C ALA A 91 6.54 -20.15 4.16
N PHE A 92 6.10 -18.97 3.76
CA PHE A 92 6.93 -17.84 3.31
C PHE A 92 6.82 -16.62 4.23
N GLY A 93 5.86 -16.61 5.16
CA GLY A 93 5.71 -15.55 6.15
C GLY A 93 4.58 -15.85 7.14
N ILE A 94 4.60 -15.15 8.27
CA ILE A 94 3.53 -15.15 9.26
C ILE A 94 2.65 -13.93 8.99
N VAL A 95 1.36 -14.14 8.78
CA VAL A 95 0.38 -13.02 8.73
C VAL A 95 0.09 -12.52 10.14
N GLY A 96 -0.03 -13.44 11.10
CA GLY A 96 -0.04 -13.16 12.55
C GLY A 96 -0.82 -14.22 13.33
N PHE A 97 -1.16 -13.90 14.59
CA PHE A 97 -1.94 -14.77 15.49
C PHE A 97 -3.32 -14.18 15.80
N VAL A 98 -4.37 -14.99 15.63
CA VAL A 98 -5.76 -14.59 15.94
C VAL A 98 -6.36 -15.50 17.00
N ARG A 99 -7.15 -14.92 17.91
CA ARG A 99 -7.96 -15.68 18.86
C ARG A 99 -9.42 -15.32 18.67
N PHE A 100 -10.28 -16.34 18.68
CA PHE A 100 -11.72 -16.18 18.68
C PHE A 100 -12.25 -16.48 20.09
N LEU A 101 -13.02 -17.56 20.28
CA LEU A 101 -13.58 -17.95 21.58
C LEU A 101 -12.79 -19.08 22.25
N GLU A 102 -12.23 -19.99 21.47
CA GLU A 102 -11.39 -21.08 21.96
C GLU A 102 -9.94 -20.59 22.17
N GLY A 103 -9.04 -21.01 21.29
CA GLY A 103 -7.60 -20.78 21.38
C GLY A 103 -7.07 -19.94 20.23
N TYR A 104 -5.75 -19.75 20.22
CA TYR A 104 -5.08 -19.03 19.16
C TYR A 104 -4.91 -19.88 17.90
N TYR A 105 -4.98 -19.23 16.74
CA TYR A 105 -4.59 -19.74 15.45
C TYR A 105 -3.41 -18.95 14.92
N ILE A 106 -2.51 -19.64 14.22
CA ILE A 106 -1.46 -19.02 13.41
C ILE A 106 -1.92 -18.97 11.95
N VAL A 107 -1.76 -17.82 11.32
CA VAL A 107 -2.04 -17.62 9.89
C VAL A 107 -0.73 -17.51 9.13
N LEU A 108 -0.48 -18.47 8.23
CA LEU A 108 0.76 -18.61 7.47
C LEU A 108 0.54 -18.41 5.98
N ILE A 109 1.50 -17.76 5.31
CA ILE A 109 1.53 -17.63 3.84
C ILE A 109 2.19 -18.88 3.27
N THR A 110 1.45 -19.75 2.59
CA THR A 110 1.99 -21.01 2.05
C THR A 110 2.47 -20.90 0.62
N LYS A 111 1.90 -19.97 -0.17
CA LYS A 111 2.35 -19.67 -1.53
C LYS A 111 2.36 -18.17 -1.78
N ARG A 112 3.33 -17.75 -2.59
CA ARG A 112 3.49 -16.38 -3.05
C ARG A 112 3.92 -16.35 -4.52
N ARG A 113 3.59 -15.28 -5.23
CA ARG A 113 4.05 -15.02 -6.59
C ARG A 113 4.73 -13.66 -6.68
N LYS A 114 5.89 -13.60 -7.33
CA LYS A 114 6.58 -12.34 -7.62
C LYS A 114 5.80 -11.56 -8.68
N LEU A 115 5.49 -10.28 -8.42
CA LEU A 115 4.69 -9.45 -9.33
C LEU A 115 5.45 -8.26 -9.92
N ALA A 116 6.26 -7.59 -9.11
CA ALA A 116 6.93 -6.36 -9.50
C ALA A 116 8.29 -6.25 -8.82
N ASP A 117 9.19 -5.49 -9.45
CA ASP A 117 10.50 -5.15 -8.90
C ASP A 117 10.71 -3.64 -8.90
N VAL A 118 11.13 -3.09 -7.76
CA VAL A 118 11.45 -1.67 -7.60
C VAL A 118 12.78 -1.57 -6.88
N GLY A 119 13.83 -1.05 -7.52
CA GLY A 119 15.10 -0.84 -6.82
C GLY A 119 15.89 -2.11 -6.47
N GLY A 120 15.60 -3.24 -7.12
CA GLY A 120 16.08 -4.56 -6.71
C GLY A 120 15.26 -5.20 -5.59
N HIS A 121 14.20 -4.53 -5.12
CA HIS A 121 13.26 -5.10 -4.16
C HIS A 121 12.09 -5.76 -4.87
N SER A 122 11.88 -7.05 -4.58
CA SER A 122 10.76 -7.80 -5.15
C SER A 122 9.50 -7.66 -4.31
N ILE A 123 8.38 -7.42 -5.00
CA ILE A 123 7.04 -7.35 -4.44
C ILE A 123 6.31 -8.64 -4.75
N TYR A 124 5.74 -9.25 -3.72
CA TYR A 124 5.07 -10.54 -3.81
C TYR A 124 3.58 -10.39 -3.54
N LYS A 125 2.78 -11.14 -4.30
CA LYS A 125 1.37 -11.39 -4.04
C LYS A 125 1.22 -12.69 -3.24
N ILE A 126 0.34 -12.68 -2.25
CA ILE A 126 -0.09 -13.90 -1.54
C ILE A 126 -1.00 -14.71 -2.48
N GLU A 127 -0.68 -15.98 -2.70
CA GLU A 127 -1.48 -16.88 -3.55
C GLU A 127 -2.22 -17.94 -2.70
N ASP A 128 -1.71 -18.28 -1.52
CA ASP A 128 -2.32 -19.30 -0.67
C ASP A 128 -1.92 -19.07 0.79
N THR A 129 -2.84 -19.37 1.70
CA THR A 129 -2.66 -19.19 3.15
C THR A 129 -3.23 -20.37 3.91
N ASN A 130 -2.62 -20.71 5.04
CA ASN A 130 -3.10 -21.77 5.92
C ASN A 130 -3.31 -21.24 7.34
N ILE A 131 -4.41 -21.65 7.97
CA ILE A 131 -4.80 -21.27 9.32
C ILE A 131 -4.71 -22.53 10.19
N ILE A 132 -3.83 -22.51 11.19
CA ILE A 132 -3.53 -23.68 12.01
C ILE A 132 -3.88 -23.35 13.46
N TYR A 133 -4.67 -24.24 14.09
CA TYR A 133 -5.00 -24.13 15.51
C TYR A 133 -3.80 -24.50 16.38
N ILE A 134 -3.49 -23.68 17.38
CA ILE A 134 -2.29 -23.84 18.20
C ILE A 134 -2.47 -24.87 19.32
N PRO A 135 -3.46 -24.71 20.23
CA PRO A 135 -3.60 -25.63 21.36
C PRO A 135 -3.81 -27.08 20.94
N ASN A 136 -3.37 -28.01 21.77
CA ASN A 136 -3.61 -29.42 21.52
C ASN A 136 -5.08 -29.78 21.73
N ASP A 137 -5.57 -30.78 20.98
CA ASP A 137 -6.93 -31.31 21.15
C ASP A 137 -7.22 -31.81 22.57
N SER A 138 -6.20 -32.19 23.34
CA SER A 138 -6.36 -32.63 24.74
C SER A 138 -6.66 -31.50 25.73
N VAL A 139 -6.25 -30.27 25.43
CA VAL A 139 -6.52 -29.07 26.26
C VAL A 139 -7.61 -28.19 25.64
N ARG A 140 -8.10 -28.57 24.47
CA ARG A 140 -9.08 -27.80 23.71
C ARG A 140 -10.42 -27.77 24.45
N ILE A 141 -10.87 -26.56 24.74
CA ILE A 141 -12.21 -26.31 25.26
C ILE A 141 -13.07 -25.90 24.07
N ALA A 142 -13.92 -26.81 23.60
CA ALA A 142 -14.73 -26.56 22.41
C ALA A 142 -15.84 -25.54 22.68
N HIS A 143 -16.02 -24.58 21.77
CA HIS A 143 -17.11 -23.61 21.80
C HIS A 143 -17.99 -23.77 20.54
N PRO A 144 -19.33 -23.86 20.66
CA PRO A 144 -20.22 -24.12 19.51
C PRO A 144 -20.10 -23.08 18.39
N ASP A 145 -19.86 -21.81 18.73
CA ASP A 145 -19.74 -20.71 17.77
C ASP A 145 -18.35 -20.49 17.17
N GLU A 146 -17.32 -21.20 17.64
CA GLU A 146 -15.96 -21.08 17.12
C GLU A 146 -15.87 -21.33 15.60
N PRO A 147 -16.47 -22.40 15.04
CA PRO A 147 -16.38 -22.68 13.60
C PRO A 147 -17.02 -21.57 12.77
N ARG A 148 -17.99 -20.84 13.33
CA ARG A 148 -18.62 -19.70 12.64
C ARG A 148 -17.68 -18.52 12.54
N TYR A 149 -16.95 -18.18 13.61
CA TYR A 149 -15.92 -17.13 13.55
C TYR A 149 -14.78 -17.50 12.59
N VAL A 150 -14.33 -18.75 12.58
CA VAL A 150 -13.31 -19.22 11.64
C VAL A 150 -13.77 -19.03 10.18
N ARG A 151 -15.03 -19.38 9.87
CA ARG A 151 -15.60 -19.16 8.51
C ARG A 151 -15.72 -17.69 8.16
N ILE A 152 -16.15 -16.85 9.11
CA ILE A 152 -16.22 -15.39 8.92
C ILE A 152 -14.82 -14.84 8.64
N PHE A 153 -13.81 -15.25 9.39
CA PHE A 153 -12.42 -14.83 9.17
C PHE A 153 -11.90 -15.29 7.79
N GLN A 154 -12.18 -16.54 7.40
CA GLN A 154 -11.79 -17.11 6.10
C GLN A 154 -12.49 -16.47 4.91
N SER A 155 -13.58 -15.72 5.10
CA SER A 155 -14.23 -15.01 4.00
C SER A 155 -13.41 -13.79 3.52
N VAL A 156 -12.45 -13.31 4.33
CA VAL A 156 -11.40 -12.41 3.87
C VAL A 156 -10.40 -13.23 3.06
N ASP A 157 -10.54 -13.20 1.74
CA ASP A 157 -9.64 -13.90 0.84
C ASP A 157 -8.26 -13.23 0.76
N LEU A 158 -7.32 -13.75 1.55
CA LEU A 158 -5.92 -13.31 1.57
C LEU A 158 -5.18 -13.60 0.26
N SER A 159 -5.66 -14.53 -0.59
CA SER A 159 -5.03 -14.85 -1.88
C SER A 159 -5.35 -13.87 -3.01
N SER A 160 -6.39 -13.05 -2.82
CA SER A 160 -6.87 -12.20 -3.91
C SER A 160 -5.98 -10.99 -4.19
N ASN A 161 -5.76 -10.14 -3.18
CA ASN A 161 -5.26 -8.77 -3.36
C ASN A 161 -4.36 -8.27 -2.22
N PHE A 162 -3.64 -9.19 -1.57
CA PHE A 162 -2.67 -8.85 -0.54
C PHE A 162 -1.24 -8.97 -1.05
N TYR A 163 -0.43 -7.98 -0.71
CA TYR A 163 0.95 -7.86 -1.18
C TYR A 163 1.89 -7.55 -0.04
N PHE A 164 3.14 -8.03 -0.16
CA PHE A 164 4.22 -7.76 0.79
C PHE A 164 5.57 -7.76 0.07
N SER A 165 6.60 -7.24 0.74
CA SER A 165 7.99 -7.41 0.34
C SER A 165 8.82 -7.62 1.60
N TYR A 166 9.89 -8.42 1.50
CA TYR A 166 10.81 -8.65 2.63
C TYR A 166 11.78 -7.51 2.85
N SER A 167 12.03 -6.72 1.82
CA SER A 167 13.11 -5.73 1.78
C SER A 167 12.61 -4.30 1.58
N TYR A 168 11.37 -4.13 1.12
CA TYR A 168 10.80 -2.83 0.80
C TYR A 168 9.49 -2.63 1.56
N ASP A 169 9.37 -1.51 2.26
CA ASP A 169 8.15 -1.20 2.98
C ASP A 169 7.07 -0.66 2.03
N LEU A 170 6.10 -1.52 1.71
CA LEU A 170 4.96 -1.18 0.88
C LEU A 170 3.93 -0.29 1.57
N THR A 171 4.02 -0.04 2.88
CA THR A 171 3.04 0.80 3.60
C THR A 171 3.30 2.29 3.41
N HIS A 172 4.53 2.66 3.03
CA HIS A 172 4.95 4.02 2.74
C HIS A 172 5.14 4.27 1.24
N SER A 173 5.21 5.54 0.86
CA SER A 173 5.56 5.94 -0.51
C SER A 173 7.06 5.79 -0.77
N LEU A 174 7.44 5.71 -2.04
CA LEU A 174 8.85 5.69 -2.45
C LEU A 174 9.62 6.93 -1.97
N GLN A 175 8.96 8.09 -1.96
CA GLN A 175 9.56 9.34 -1.46
C GLN A 175 9.99 9.19 0.01
N PHE A 176 9.08 8.70 0.87
CA PHE A 176 9.38 8.47 2.29
C PHE A 176 10.52 7.45 2.44
N ASN A 177 10.41 6.30 1.77
CA ASN A 177 11.39 5.23 1.86
C ASN A 177 12.81 5.67 1.44
N LEU A 178 12.94 6.48 0.39
CA LEU A 178 14.25 6.97 -0.06
C LEU A 178 14.78 8.14 0.77
N ARG A 179 13.90 8.96 1.34
CA ARG A 179 14.32 10.08 2.19
C ARG A 179 14.93 9.60 3.50
N VAL A 180 14.36 8.55 4.10
CA VAL A 180 14.94 7.91 5.28
C VAL A 180 16.37 7.42 5.00
N LEU A 181 16.61 6.79 3.84
CA LEU A 181 17.95 6.33 3.45
C LEU A 181 18.97 7.45 3.23
N LYS A 182 18.50 8.65 2.88
CA LYS A 182 19.36 9.84 2.64
C LYS A 182 19.58 10.68 3.90
N MET A 183 19.01 10.32 5.05
CA MET A 183 19.18 11.07 6.29
C MET A 183 20.65 11.06 6.76
N PRO A 184 21.21 12.20 7.22
CA PRO A 184 22.63 12.30 7.58
C PRO A 184 23.04 11.34 8.70
N SER A 185 24.08 10.54 8.46
CA SER A 185 24.63 9.56 9.41
C SER A 185 25.16 10.17 10.72
N GLU A 186 25.42 11.48 10.77
CA GLU A 186 26.01 12.14 11.95
C GLU A 186 25.09 12.17 13.18
N ARG A 187 23.76 12.27 12.99
CA ARG A 187 22.80 12.17 14.11
C ARG A 187 22.46 10.73 14.49
N LEU A 188 22.59 9.81 13.53
CA LEU A 188 22.43 8.37 13.75
C LEU A 188 23.50 7.83 14.72
N LYS A 189 24.73 8.36 14.65
CA LYS A 189 25.81 8.07 15.60
C LYS A 189 25.43 8.41 17.05
N SER A 190 24.68 9.49 17.29
CA SER A 190 24.37 9.93 18.66
C SER A 190 23.40 9.02 19.41
N GLU A 191 22.56 8.27 18.70
CA GLU A 191 21.69 7.24 19.28
C GLU A 191 22.39 5.88 19.39
N ILE A 192 23.26 5.52 18.43
CA ILE A 192 24.07 4.29 18.51
C ILE A 192 25.01 4.35 19.74
N PHE A 193 25.61 5.50 20.03
CA PHE A 193 26.43 5.71 21.23
C PHE A 193 25.68 5.53 22.56
N ARG A 194 24.32 5.54 22.56
CA ARG A 194 23.53 5.19 23.76
C ARG A 194 23.24 3.69 23.87
N GLN A 195 23.31 2.95 22.77
CA GLN A 195 23.16 1.49 22.76
C GLN A 195 24.50 0.78 22.99
N GLU A 196 25.61 1.36 22.51
CA GLU A 196 26.98 0.82 22.67
C GLU A 196 27.56 0.97 24.09
N SER A 197 26.87 1.60 25.05
CA SER A 197 27.35 1.65 26.45
C SER A 197 27.35 0.30 27.18
N PHE A 198 27.03 -0.81 26.51
CA PHE A 198 27.12 -2.17 27.05
C PHE A 198 28.16 -3.08 26.41
N ASP A 199 28.81 -2.71 25.30
CA ASP A 199 29.84 -3.54 24.64
C ASP A 199 31.16 -2.75 24.50
N ILE A 200 31.90 -2.63 25.61
CA ILE A 200 33.19 -1.93 25.69
C ILE A 200 34.37 -2.80 25.17
N PHE A 201 34.13 -4.01 24.65
CA PHE A 201 35.21 -5.00 24.40
C PHE A 201 35.33 -5.58 22.99
N GLU A 202 34.98 -4.84 21.92
CA GLU A 202 35.25 -5.30 20.52
C GLU A 202 35.94 -4.29 19.61
N ASP A 203 36.72 -3.35 20.16
CA ASP A 203 37.49 -2.36 19.37
C ASP A 203 39.01 -2.61 19.39
N GLU A 204 39.44 -3.88 19.38
CA GLU A 204 40.79 -4.23 18.92
C GLU A 204 40.75 -4.67 17.45
N GLY A 205 41.05 -3.69 16.58
CA GLY A 205 40.97 -3.81 15.14
C GLY A 205 41.86 -4.90 14.53
N VAL A 206 41.23 -5.78 13.77
CA VAL A 206 41.89 -6.54 12.70
C VAL A 206 42.26 -5.54 11.59
N THR A 207 43.52 -5.10 11.60
CA THR A 207 44.12 -4.41 10.46
C THR A 207 44.34 -5.43 9.34
N THR A 208 43.56 -5.32 8.26
CA THR A 208 43.91 -5.97 7.01
C THR A 208 45.12 -5.26 6.41
N GLN A 209 46.04 -6.02 5.78
CA GLN A 209 47.34 -5.53 5.31
C GLN A 209 47.27 -4.49 4.17
N ASP A 210 46.08 -4.20 3.65
CA ASP A 210 45.83 -3.10 2.73
C ASP A 210 45.15 -1.98 3.49
N GLY A 211 45.84 -0.83 3.67
CA GLY A 211 45.44 0.34 4.48
C GLY A 211 44.14 1.07 4.09
N THR A 212 43.09 0.32 3.81
CA THR A 212 41.71 0.75 3.58
C THR A 212 40.95 0.57 4.89
N THR A 213 40.47 1.67 5.47
CA THR A 213 39.51 1.59 6.57
C THR A 213 38.29 0.79 6.11
N PRO A 214 37.80 -0.19 6.89
CA PRO A 214 36.61 -0.95 6.50
C PRO A 214 35.45 0.03 6.33
N SER A 215 34.85 0.03 5.14
CA SER A 215 33.69 0.87 4.87
C SER A 215 32.54 0.36 5.73
N VAL A 216 32.23 1.07 6.81
CA VAL A 216 31.12 0.71 7.70
C VAL A 216 29.80 0.93 6.96
N HIS A 217 28.96 -0.12 6.89
CA HIS A 217 27.62 -0.07 6.31
C HIS A 217 26.57 -0.11 7.43
N TYR A 218 25.46 0.59 7.22
CA TYR A 218 24.35 0.65 8.16
C TYR A 218 23.08 0.11 7.51
N GLY A 219 22.46 -0.89 8.12
CA GLY A 219 21.13 -1.36 7.75
C GLY A 219 20.04 -0.59 8.51
N ILE A 220 19.06 -0.03 7.80
CA ILE A 220 17.89 0.65 8.37
C ILE A 220 16.60 -0.12 8.09
N ARG A 221 15.72 -0.20 9.10
CA ARG A 221 14.33 -0.65 8.96
C ARG A 221 13.39 0.50 9.36
N ASN A 222 12.30 0.65 8.60
CA ASN A 222 11.30 1.68 8.86
C ASN A 222 10.17 1.13 9.73
N GLU A 223 9.59 1.97 10.59
CA GLU A 223 8.29 1.67 11.17
C GLU A 223 7.21 1.78 10.08
N PRO A 224 6.39 0.73 9.89
CA PRO A 224 5.36 0.72 8.87
C PRO A 224 4.26 1.73 9.18
N TYR A 225 3.63 2.26 8.13
CA TYR A 225 2.44 3.08 8.29
C TYR A 225 1.21 2.22 8.62
N LEU A 226 0.82 2.21 9.89
CA LEU A 226 -0.26 1.35 10.40
C LEU A 226 -1.61 1.53 9.68
N LYS A 227 -1.87 2.69 9.07
CA LYS A 227 -3.09 2.92 8.27
C LYS A 227 -3.17 1.98 7.06
N TYR A 228 -2.04 1.56 6.49
CA TYR A 228 -1.99 0.66 5.34
C TYR A 228 -1.54 -0.76 5.68
N ALA A 229 -1.07 -1.01 6.91
CA ALA A 229 -0.77 -2.34 7.41
C ALA A 229 -2.05 -3.09 7.80
N TRP A 230 -2.50 -4.02 6.96
CA TRP A 230 -3.78 -4.73 7.17
C TRP A 230 -3.72 -5.76 8.29
N ASN A 231 -2.59 -6.42 8.48
CA ASN A 231 -2.36 -7.36 9.58
C ASN A 231 -1.79 -6.72 10.84
N GLY A 232 -1.82 -5.38 10.94
CA GLY A 232 -1.20 -4.65 12.06
C GLY A 232 -1.71 -5.07 13.43
N HIS A 233 -3.01 -5.34 13.57
CA HIS A 233 -3.63 -5.84 14.81
C HIS A 233 -3.24 -7.29 15.12
N ILE A 234 -3.27 -8.15 14.11
CA ILE A 234 -2.97 -9.58 14.25
C ILE A 234 -1.49 -9.82 14.60
N LEU A 235 -0.61 -8.88 14.23
CA LEU A 235 0.80 -8.87 14.61
C LEU A 235 1.08 -8.23 15.97
N GLU A 236 0.13 -7.55 16.59
CA GLU A 236 0.34 -6.77 17.82
C GLU A 236 0.94 -7.63 18.95
N ASN A 237 0.46 -8.87 19.09
CA ASN A 237 0.96 -9.83 20.07
C ASN A 237 2.41 -10.29 19.81
N LEU A 238 2.93 -10.16 18.58
CA LEU A 238 4.32 -10.51 18.25
C LEU A 238 5.29 -9.36 18.51
N LYS A 239 4.85 -8.11 18.34
CA LYS A 239 5.74 -6.93 18.21
C LYS A 239 6.73 -6.79 19.37
N ASP A 240 6.29 -7.09 20.58
CA ASP A 240 7.09 -6.92 21.80
C ASP A 240 7.82 -8.20 22.24
N THR A 241 7.45 -9.36 21.68
CA THR A 241 7.91 -10.68 22.18
C THR A 241 8.97 -11.33 21.29
N VAL A 242 8.92 -11.10 19.97
CA VAL A 242 9.79 -11.79 19.00
C VAL A 242 10.68 -10.81 18.24
N HIS A 243 11.78 -11.33 17.67
CA HIS A 243 12.64 -10.53 16.81
C HIS A 243 11.88 -9.96 15.60
N HIS A 244 12.20 -8.72 15.20
CA HIS A 244 11.50 -8.02 14.13
C HIS A 244 11.52 -8.72 12.76
N ASP A 245 12.44 -9.66 12.53
CA ASP A 245 12.48 -10.44 11.28
C ASP A 245 11.26 -11.35 11.10
N TRP A 246 10.59 -11.73 12.19
CA TRP A 246 9.34 -12.48 12.13
C TRP A 246 8.15 -11.62 11.67
N LEU A 247 8.27 -10.29 11.75
CA LEU A 247 7.20 -9.36 11.43
C LEU A 247 7.18 -9.07 9.93
N LEU A 248 6.08 -9.44 9.28
CA LEU A 248 5.85 -9.18 7.86
C LEU A 248 4.53 -8.41 7.68
N TYR A 249 4.62 -7.14 7.30
CA TYR A 249 3.44 -6.32 7.07
C TYR A 249 2.89 -6.51 5.66
N ILE A 250 1.57 -6.65 5.56
CA ILE A 250 0.86 -6.84 4.29
C ILE A 250 -0.01 -5.62 3.98
N ILE A 251 -0.06 -5.24 2.70
CA ILE A 251 -0.99 -4.24 2.18
C ILE A 251 -2.13 -4.92 1.43
N HIS A 252 -3.29 -4.29 1.40
CA HIS A 252 -4.42 -4.70 0.56
C HIS A 252 -4.69 -3.61 -0.49
N GLY A 253 -4.95 -4.01 -1.72
CA GLY A 253 -5.24 -3.07 -2.80
C GLY A 253 -4.82 -3.60 -4.17
N PHE A 254 -3.86 -2.96 -4.82
CA PHE A 254 -3.37 -3.36 -6.15
C PHE A 254 -1.87 -3.17 -6.27
N CYS A 255 -1.19 -4.07 -6.96
CA CYS A 255 0.17 -3.87 -7.42
C CYS A 255 0.29 -4.44 -8.84
N GLY A 256 0.65 -3.60 -9.79
CA GLY A 256 0.91 -4.00 -11.17
C GLY A 256 2.14 -3.27 -11.71
N GLN A 257 2.90 -3.96 -12.55
CA GLN A 257 4.05 -3.40 -13.25
C GLN A 257 3.92 -3.67 -14.74
N SER A 258 4.42 -2.77 -15.56
CA SER A 258 4.43 -2.92 -17.02
C SER A 258 5.74 -2.40 -17.59
N LYS A 259 6.21 -3.07 -18.64
CA LYS A 259 7.50 -2.81 -19.29
C LYS A 259 7.31 -2.00 -20.56
N LEU A 260 7.80 -0.77 -20.53
CA LEU A 260 7.93 0.11 -21.69
C LEU A 260 9.35 -0.02 -22.26
N LEU A 261 9.48 -0.38 -23.54
CA LEU A 261 10.78 -0.49 -24.21
C LEU A 261 10.95 0.67 -25.17
N ILE A 262 11.98 1.50 -24.92
CA ILE A 262 12.31 2.66 -25.76
C ILE A 262 13.67 2.42 -26.39
N TYR A 263 13.70 1.95 -27.65
CA TYR A 263 14.95 1.70 -28.40
C TYR A 263 15.99 0.88 -27.62
N GLY A 264 15.55 -0.17 -26.93
CA GLY A 264 16.41 -1.03 -26.12
C GLY A 264 16.57 -0.59 -24.66
N ARG A 265 16.17 0.63 -24.29
CA ARG A 265 16.11 1.09 -22.88
C ARG A 265 14.81 0.61 -22.23
N PRO A 266 14.85 -0.28 -21.23
CA PRO A 266 13.66 -0.72 -20.52
C PRO A 266 13.28 0.30 -19.43
N VAL A 267 12.06 0.79 -19.48
CA VAL A 267 11.45 1.64 -18.45
C VAL A 267 10.30 0.86 -17.83
N TYR A 268 10.28 0.78 -16.50
CA TYR A 268 9.20 0.13 -15.76
C TYR A 268 8.25 1.18 -15.22
N VAL A 269 6.96 0.97 -15.51
CA VAL A 269 5.85 1.74 -14.95
C VAL A 269 5.15 0.83 -13.95
N THR A 270 5.17 1.21 -12.68
CA THR A 270 4.60 0.45 -11.57
C THR A 270 3.49 1.25 -10.94
N LEU A 271 2.34 0.63 -10.72
CA LEU A 271 1.18 1.23 -10.06
C LEU A 271 0.87 0.43 -8.80
N ILE A 272 0.93 1.10 -7.65
CA ILE A 272 0.62 0.51 -6.35
C ILE A 272 -0.58 1.26 -5.77
N ALA A 273 -1.62 0.55 -5.37
CA ALA A 273 -2.73 1.10 -4.61
C ALA A 273 -2.80 0.45 -3.24
N ARG A 274 -2.78 1.28 -2.20
CA ARG A 274 -2.84 0.87 -0.80
C ARG A 274 -4.17 1.31 -0.23
N ARG A 275 -5.04 0.36 0.12
CA ARG A 275 -6.31 0.62 0.80
C ARG A 275 -6.09 0.73 2.30
N SER A 276 -6.64 1.79 2.91
CA SER A 276 -6.60 1.99 4.35
C SER A 276 -7.30 0.83 5.09
N SER A 277 -6.68 0.34 6.16
CA SER A 277 -7.29 -0.54 7.16
C SER A 277 -8.19 0.25 8.11
N LYS A 278 -7.93 1.54 8.32
CA LYS A 278 -8.77 2.42 9.14
C LYS A 278 -10.10 2.70 8.44
N PHE A 279 -11.19 2.53 9.20
CA PHE A 279 -12.58 2.72 8.75
C PHE A 279 -12.91 2.03 7.41
N ALA A 280 -12.31 0.86 7.18
CA ALA A 280 -12.53 0.06 5.98
C ALA A 280 -13.92 -0.61 6.00
N GLY A 281 -14.57 -0.67 4.83
CA GLY A 281 -15.80 -1.45 4.69
C GLY A 281 -16.42 -1.46 3.32
N THR A 282 -17.62 -2.03 3.24
CA THR A 282 -18.36 -2.21 1.98
C THR A 282 -19.13 -0.96 1.56
N ARG A 283 -19.63 -0.96 0.31
CA ARG A 283 -20.06 0.23 -0.44
C ARG A 283 -21.09 1.09 0.27
N PHE A 284 -22.00 0.51 1.04
CA PHE A 284 -23.06 1.26 1.73
C PHE A 284 -22.94 1.23 3.26
N LEU A 285 -22.33 0.19 3.83
CA LEU A 285 -22.16 0.09 5.28
C LEU A 285 -21.11 1.08 5.82
N LYS A 286 -20.08 1.42 5.04
CA LYS A 286 -19.06 2.41 5.43
C LYS A 286 -18.95 3.57 4.46
N ARG A 287 -19.37 4.74 4.94
CA ARG A 287 -19.31 6.04 4.27
C ARG A 287 -18.98 7.12 5.29
N GLY A 288 -18.60 8.29 4.80
CA GLY A 288 -18.14 9.38 5.66
C GLY A 288 -16.78 9.18 6.29
N ALA A 289 -16.61 9.78 7.46
CA ALA A 289 -15.44 9.69 8.32
C ALA A 289 -15.83 9.24 9.73
N ASN A 290 -14.88 8.61 10.43
CA ASN A 290 -15.01 8.29 11.85
C ASN A 290 -14.64 9.51 12.73
N CYS A 291 -14.77 9.38 14.05
CA CYS A 291 -14.43 10.46 14.99
C CYS A 291 -12.93 10.75 15.12
N GLU A 292 -12.07 9.92 14.54
CA GLU A 292 -10.61 10.07 14.55
C GLU A 292 -10.11 10.82 13.29
N GLY A 293 -11.01 11.12 12.32
CA GLY A 293 -10.67 11.76 11.05
C GLY A 293 -10.30 10.79 9.93
N ASP A 294 -10.40 9.48 10.14
CA ASP A 294 -10.22 8.48 9.09
C ASP A 294 -11.46 8.41 8.20
N VAL A 295 -11.26 8.56 6.90
CA VAL A 295 -12.34 8.45 5.92
C VAL A 295 -12.52 7.02 5.47
N ALA A 296 -13.77 6.66 5.18
CA ALA A 296 -14.08 5.33 4.70
C ALA A 296 -13.39 5.06 3.37
N ASN A 297 -12.75 3.90 3.28
CA ASN A 297 -12.16 3.36 2.05
C ASN A 297 -11.19 4.33 1.35
N GLU A 298 -10.34 4.98 2.15
CA GLU A 298 -9.20 5.73 1.63
C GLU A 298 -8.26 4.79 0.86
N VAL A 299 -7.78 5.26 -0.29
CA VAL A 299 -6.79 4.56 -1.10
C VAL A 299 -5.73 5.56 -1.55
N GLU A 300 -4.48 5.22 -1.29
CA GLU A 300 -3.31 5.90 -1.84
C GLU A 300 -2.86 5.17 -3.10
N THR A 301 -2.88 5.86 -4.23
CA THR A 301 -2.43 5.36 -5.53
C THR A 301 -1.08 6.01 -5.85
N GLU A 302 -0.05 5.19 -6.00
CA GLU A 302 1.31 5.62 -6.32
C GLU A 302 1.75 5.07 -7.66
N GLN A 303 2.21 5.98 -8.51
CA GLN A 303 2.78 5.70 -9.82
C GLN A 303 4.30 5.87 -9.77
N ILE A 304 5.03 4.77 -9.86
CA ILE A 304 6.50 4.74 -9.88
C ILE A 304 6.97 4.50 -11.31
N VAL A 305 7.86 5.36 -11.80
CA VAL A 305 8.49 5.20 -13.11
C VAL A 305 10.00 5.23 -12.93
N HIS A 306 10.68 4.20 -13.41
CA HIS A 306 12.12 4.09 -13.30
C HIS A 306 12.76 3.41 -14.51
N ASP A 307 14.03 3.71 -14.73
CA ASP A 307 14.86 3.03 -15.72
C ASP A 307 15.34 1.69 -15.17
N ALA A 308 14.89 0.60 -15.78
CA ALA A 308 15.20 -0.76 -15.34
C ALA A 308 16.61 -1.22 -15.73
N SER A 309 17.38 -0.40 -16.47
CA SER A 309 18.78 -0.67 -16.80
C SER A 309 19.68 -0.69 -15.55
N MET A 310 19.28 0.01 -14.49
CA MET A 310 20.00 0.06 -13.21
C MET A 310 19.07 -0.31 -12.05
N THR A 311 19.41 -1.38 -11.34
CA THR A 311 18.60 -1.87 -10.21
C THR A 311 18.79 -1.04 -8.94
N SER A 312 19.98 -0.48 -8.68
CA SER A 312 20.24 0.23 -7.42
C SER A 312 19.50 1.58 -7.33
N PHE A 313 18.91 1.89 -6.17
CA PHE A 313 18.32 3.21 -5.90
C PHE A 313 19.29 4.39 -5.93
N SER A 314 20.58 4.16 -5.69
CA SER A 314 21.60 5.21 -5.74
C SER A 314 22.00 5.53 -7.20
N ALA A 315 22.12 4.49 -8.03
CA ALA A 315 22.57 4.58 -9.41
C ALA A 315 21.42 4.78 -10.42
N GLY A 316 20.22 4.28 -10.14
CA GLY A 316 19.08 4.40 -11.04
C GLY A 316 18.33 5.73 -10.90
N SER A 317 17.62 6.11 -11.96
CA SER A 317 16.67 7.21 -11.94
C SER A 317 15.28 6.66 -11.59
N TYR A 318 14.74 7.14 -10.48
CA TYR A 318 13.44 6.75 -9.94
C TYR A 318 12.58 7.99 -9.78
N SER A 319 11.32 7.87 -10.18
CA SER A 319 10.30 8.89 -9.95
C SER A 319 9.06 8.25 -9.34
N SER A 320 8.35 9.00 -8.50
CA SER A 320 7.10 8.58 -7.89
C SER A 320 6.10 9.74 -7.87
N TYR A 321 4.84 9.45 -8.14
CA TYR A 321 3.75 10.40 -8.05
C TYR A 321 2.58 9.77 -7.29
N VAL A 322 2.19 10.41 -6.19
CA VAL A 322 1.16 9.89 -5.27
C VAL A 322 -0.13 10.69 -5.39
N GLN A 323 -1.24 9.97 -5.39
CA GLN A 323 -2.60 10.51 -5.37
C GLN A 323 -3.43 9.80 -4.30
N VAL A 324 -4.44 10.49 -3.79
CA VAL A 324 -5.35 9.92 -2.80
C VAL A 324 -6.78 9.97 -3.30
N ARG A 325 -7.56 8.98 -2.90
CA ARG A 325 -9.01 9.01 -3.01
C ARG A 325 -9.64 8.47 -1.75
N GLY A 326 -10.86 8.88 -1.46
CA GLY A 326 -11.60 8.35 -0.33
C GLY A 326 -13.02 8.89 -0.28
N SER A 327 -13.77 8.45 0.73
CA SER A 327 -15.07 9.03 1.05
C SER A 327 -14.95 10.53 1.39
N VAL A 328 -16.04 11.27 1.22
CA VAL A 328 -16.16 12.68 1.64
C VAL A 328 -15.97 12.75 3.16
N PRO A 329 -15.11 13.64 3.71
CA PRO A 329 -14.69 13.66 5.11
C PRO A 329 -15.74 14.35 6.00
N LEU A 330 -16.94 13.78 6.05
CA LEU A 330 -18.08 14.28 6.82
C LEU A 330 -18.75 13.11 7.54
N TYR A 331 -19.58 13.39 8.55
CA TYR A 331 -20.46 12.38 9.15
C TYR A 331 -21.69 12.16 8.27
N TRP A 332 -21.63 11.14 7.41
CA TRP A 332 -22.76 10.79 6.55
C TRP A 332 -22.83 9.30 6.28
N SER A 333 -24.05 8.83 6.12
CA SER A 333 -24.37 7.45 5.85
C SER A 333 -25.44 7.33 4.75
N GLN A 334 -25.72 6.10 4.36
CA GLN A 334 -26.85 5.77 3.49
C GLN A 334 -27.56 4.58 4.10
N ASP A 335 -28.88 4.71 4.26
CA ASP A 335 -29.71 3.66 4.82
C ASP A 335 -29.92 2.53 3.80
N ILE A 336 -29.44 1.33 4.12
CA ILE A 336 -29.42 0.16 3.24
C ILE A 336 -30.77 -0.57 3.11
N SER A 337 -31.89 0.07 3.44
CA SER A 337 -33.22 -0.55 3.25
C SER A 337 -33.32 -1.20 1.86
N THR A 338 -33.44 -2.53 1.87
CA THR A 338 -33.11 -3.47 0.77
C THR A 338 -33.96 -3.31 -0.50
N MET A 339 -34.86 -2.32 -0.53
CA MET A 339 -35.83 -2.12 -1.60
C MET A 339 -35.51 -0.92 -2.51
N MET A 340 -34.54 -0.07 -2.16
CA MET A 340 -34.21 1.12 -2.96
C MET A 340 -32.88 0.98 -3.73
N PRO A 341 -32.88 1.13 -5.07
CA PRO A 341 -31.66 1.08 -5.89
C PRO A 341 -30.62 2.16 -5.55
N LYS A 342 -31.04 3.26 -4.93
CA LYS A 342 -30.19 4.37 -4.48
C LYS A 342 -30.68 4.87 -3.11
N PRO A 343 -30.09 4.39 -2.01
CA PRO A 343 -30.50 4.80 -0.68
C PRO A 343 -30.23 6.29 -0.44
N PRO A 344 -31.15 7.04 0.21
CA PRO A 344 -30.97 8.46 0.47
C PRO A 344 -29.72 8.73 1.32
N ILE A 345 -29.06 9.86 1.07
CA ILE A 345 -27.90 10.30 1.84
C ILE A 345 -28.40 11.08 3.05
N THR A 346 -27.97 10.67 4.24
CA THR A 346 -28.27 11.34 5.51
C THR A 346 -26.99 11.84 6.15
N LEU A 347 -27.03 13.07 6.67
CA LEU A 347 -25.98 13.61 7.52
C LEU A 347 -26.27 13.14 8.95
N ASP A 348 -25.41 12.31 9.51
CA ASP A 348 -25.69 11.63 10.78
C ASP A 348 -25.57 12.59 11.97
N GLN A 349 -24.67 13.56 11.85
CA GLN A 349 -24.32 14.50 12.91
C GLN A 349 -24.02 15.88 12.33
N ALA A 350 -24.56 16.92 12.95
CA ALA A 350 -24.19 18.30 12.64
C ALA A 350 -22.78 18.59 13.18
N ASP A 351 -21.88 19.02 12.29
CA ASP A 351 -20.51 19.43 12.63
C ASP A 351 -20.27 20.89 12.20
N PRO A 352 -20.79 21.87 12.97
CA PRO A 352 -20.72 23.28 12.58
C PRO A 352 -19.29 23.84 12.53
N PHE A 353 -18.34 23.20 13.22
CA PHE A 353 -16.94 23.61 13.28
C PHE A 353 -16.03 22.73 12.41
N ALA A 354 -16.61 21.87 11.58
CA ALA A 354 -15.87 20.98 10.68
C ALA A 354 -14.77 20.17 11.38
N HIS A 355 -14.99 19.74 12.63
CA HIS A 355 -14.00 19.06 13.45
C HIS A 355 -13.46 17.79 12.80
N VAL A 356 -14.33 16.96 12.22
CA VAL A 356 -13.90 15.71 11.57
C VAL A 356 -13.08 15.96 10.31
N ALA A 357 -13.49 16.96 9.53
CA ALA A 357 -12.76 17.39 8.35
C ALA A 357 -11.40 17.97 8.74
N ALA A 358 -11.32 18.71 9.84
CA ALA A 358 -10.09 19.27 10.36
C ALA A 358 -9.09 18.19 10.76
N LEU A 359 -9.51 17.18 11.52
CA LEU A 359 -8.66 16.03 11.87
C LEU A 359 -8.16 15.30 10.62
N HIS A 360 -9.05 15.07 9.65
CA HIS A 360 -8.68 14.43 8.41
C HIS A 360 -7.64 15.22 7.61
N PHE A 361 -7.86 16.53 7.42
CA PHE A 361 -6.92 17.36 6.67
C PHE A 361 -5.61 17.59 7.42
N ASP A 362 -5.61 17.56 8.75
CA ASP A 362 -4.38 17.58 9.56
C ASP A 362 -3.52 16.35 9.26
N GLN A 363 -4.11 15.15 9.28
CA GLN A 363 -3.42 13.91 8.89
C GLN A 363 -2.91 13.95 7.45
N MET A 364 -3.68 14.55 6.53
CA MET A 364 -3.25 14.70 5.14
C MET A 364 -2.07 15.67 5.00
N LEU A 365 -2.09 16.81 5.68
CA LEU A 365 -0.97 17.77 5.69
C LEU A 365 0.28 17.12 6.31
N GLN A 366 0.09 16.32 7.36
CA GLN A 366 1.17 15.57 8.00
C GLN A 366 1.88 14.63 7.02
N ARG A 367 1.11 13.85 6.24
CA ARG A 367 1.64 12.80 5.34
C ARG A 367 2.06 13.32 3.97
N PHE A 368 1.39 14.33 3.42
CA PHE A 368 1.57 14.75 2.03
C PHE A 368 2.04 16.20 1.84
N GLY A 369 2.02 17.02 2.89
CA GLY A 369 2.38 18.44 2.81
C GLY A 369 1.30 19.32 2.16
N SER A 370 1.69 20.48 1.66
CA SER A 370 0.84 21.47 0.99
C SER A 370 1.30 21.79 -0.44
N PRO A 371 0.37 21.90 -1.42
CA PRO A 371 -1.08 22.05 -1.27
C PRO A 371 -1.87 20.74 -1.29
N ILE A 372 -2.97 20.71 -0.52
CA ILE A 372 -4.03 19.70 -0.68
C ILE A 372 -5.05 20.22 -1.69
N ILE A 373 -5.20 19.49 -2.81
CA ILE A 373 -6.16 19.83 -3.86
C ILE A 373 -7.28 18.81 -3.86
N ILE A 374 -8.51 19.24 -3.56
CA ILE A 374 -9.70 18.40 -3.57
C ILE A 374 -10.38 18.51 -4.93
N LEU A 375 -10.40 17.41 -5.68
CA LEU A 375 -11.22 17.26 -6.87
C LEU A 375 -12.52 16.53 -6.51
N ASN A 376 -13.59 17.30 -6.34
CA ASN A 376 -14.90 16.76 -6.01
C ASN A 376 -15.70 16.47 -7.30
N LEU A 377 -15.92 15.17 -7.58
CA LEU A 377 -16.63 14.69 -8.78
C LEU A 377 -18.13 14.49 -8.58
N VAL A 378 -18.66 14.95 -7.45
CA VAL A 378 -20.07 14.85 -7.10
C VAL A 378 -20.95 15.68 -8.06
N LYS A 379 -22.12 15.15 -8.38
CA LYS A 379 -23.08 15.80 -9.29
C LYS A 379 -23.58 17.11 -8.69
N LYS A 380 -23.59 18.17 -9.50
CA LYS A 380 -24.08 19.50 -9.09
C LYS A 380 -25.53 19.75 -9.51
N ARG A 381 -25.93 19.28 -10.70
CA ARG A 381 -27.29 19.46 -11.22
C ARG A 381 -28.05 18.14 -11.16
N GLU A 382 -28.84 17.98 -10.12
CA GLU A 382 -29.71 16.82 -9.92
C GLU A 382 -31.17 17.26 -9.84
N LYS A 383 -32.08 16.41 -10.33
CA LYS A 383 -33.54 16.67 -10.23
C LYS A 383 -34.03 16.62 -8.78
N ARG A 384 -33.39 15.79 -7.95
CA ARG A 384 -33.58 15.71 -6.50
C ARG A 384 -32.23 15.92 -5.84
N LYS A 385 -32.17 16.69 -4.75
CA LYS A 385 -30.95 16.90 -3.98
C LYS A 385 -30.53 15.56 -3.36
N HIS A 386 -29.52 14.92 -3.93
CA HIS A 386 -29.04 13.63 -3.44
C HIS A 386 -27.55 13.73 -3.11
N GLU A 387 -26.68 13.72 -4.13
CA GLU A 387 -25.23 13.85 -3.91
C GLU A 387 -24.84 15.32 -3.60
N ARG A 388 -25.63 16.30 -4.08
CA ARG A 388 -25.35 17.74 -3.93
C ARG A 388 -25.17 18.19 -2.47
N ILE A 389 -25.90 17.58 -1.53
CA ILE A 389 -25.85 17.91 -0.10
C ILE A 389 -24.41 17.82 0.42
N LEU A 390 -23.71 16.73 0.10
CA LEU A 390 -22.33 16.50 0.51
C LEU A 390 -21.35 17.52 -0.09
N SER A 391 -21.63 18.03 -1.28
CA SER A 391 -20.79 19.05 -1.92
C SER A 391 -20.95 20.43 -1.28
N GLU A 392 -22.15 20.76 -0.84
CA GLU A 392 -22.45 22.01 -0.14
C GLU A 392 -21.79 21.98 1.24
N GLU A 393 -21.98 20.89 2.00
CA GLU A 393 -21.37 20.73 3.32
C GLU A 393 -19.83 20.69 3.27
N LEU A 394 -19.23 19.94 2.34
CA LEU A 394 -17.78 19.90 2.21
C LEU A 394 -17.20 21.27 1.84
N PHE A 395 -17.88 22.01 0.97
CA PHE A 395 -17.44 23.34 0.60
C PHE A 395 -17.50 24.31 1.79
N SER A 396 -18.58 24.27 2.57
CA SER A 396 -18.71 25.06 3.81
C SER A 396 -17.61 24.71 4.81
N ALA A 397 -17.34 23.41 5.02
CA ALA A 397 -16.27 22.94 5.90
C ALA A 397 -14.89 23.43 5.46
N VAL A 398 -14.52 23.27 4.18
CA VAL A 398 -13.22 23.75 3.66
C VAL A 398 -13.10 25.27 3.77
N THR A 399 -14.19 26.01 3.50
CA THR A 399 -14.21 27.47 3.62
C THR A 399 -14.00 27.91 5.07
N TYR A 400 -14.59 27.21 6.03
CA TYR A 400 -14.37 27.44 7.46
C TYR A 400 -12.91 27.18 7.87
N LEU A 401 -12.35 26.03 7.49
CA LEU A 401 -10.97 25.67 7.85
C LEU A 401 -9.93 26.62 7.26
N ASN A 402 -10.15 27.10 6.03
CA ASN A 402 -9.28 28.08 5.37
C ASN A 402 -9.33 29.48 6.01
N GLN A 403 -10.25 29.77 6.95
CA GLN A 403 -10.20 31.04 7.70
C GLN A 403 -8.95 31.13 8.59
N PHE A 404 -8.42 29.98 9.01
CA PHE A 404 -7.33 29.89 9.98
C PHE A 404 -5.99 29.46 9.38
N LEU A 405 -6.00 28.77 8.24
CA LEU A 405 -4.77 28.42 7.53
C LEU A 405 -4.10 29.67 6.91
N PRO A 406 -2.77 29.70 6.77
CA PRO A 406 -2.10 30.72 5.98
C PRO A 406 -2.57 30.68 4.51
N PRO A 407 -2.73 31.84 3.83
CA PRO A 407 -3.22 31.90 2.44
C PRO A 407 -2.41 31.06 1.44
N GLU A 408 -1.10 30.91 1.70
CA GLU A 408 -0.19 30.10 0.88
C GLU A 408 -0.52 28.61 0.91
N TYR A 409 -1.13 28.14 2.00
CA TYR A 409 -1.40 26.72 2.26
C TYR A 409 -2.90 26.38 2.25
N TYR A 410 -3.72 27.24 1.64
CA TYR A 410 -5.14 26.99 1.52
C TYR A 410 -5.43 25.65 0.85
N ILE A 411 -6.39 24.93 1.44
CA ILE A 411 -6.95 23.72 0.85
C ILE A 411 -7.76 24.16 -0.37
N GLN A 412 -7.37 23.65 -1.54
CA GLN A 412 -7.96 24.06 -2.81
C GLN A 412 -9.13 23.16 -3.15
N TYR A 413 -10.30 23.74 -3.40
CA TYR A 413 -11.52 22.97 -3.71
C TYR A 413 -11.95 23.16 -5.16
N ILE A 414 -11.89 22.09 -5.95
CA ILE A 414 -12.29 22.04 -7.35
C ILE A 414 -13.50 21.13 -7.48
N ALA A 415 -14.69 21.72 -7.63
CA ALA A 415 -15.91 20.93 -7.85
C ALA A 415 -16.23 20.81 -9.34
N TRP A 416 -16.24 19.58 -9.86
CA TRP A 416 -16.43 19.30 -11.28
C TRP A 416 -17.40 18.15 -11.54
N ASP A 417 -18.51 18.46 -12.21
CA ASP A 417 -19.59 17.50 -12.51
C ASP A 417 -19.29 16.72 -13.80
N MET A 418 -18.52 15.64 -13.67
CA MET A 418 -18.12 14.78 -14.80
C MET A 418 -19.32 14.24 -15.59
N ALA A 419 -20.41 13.86 -14.91
CA ALA A 419 -21.59 13.23 -15.53
C ALA A 419 -22.31 14.16 -16.52
N LYS A 420 -22.30 15.47 -16.26
CA LYS A 420 -22.82 16.48 -17.20
C LYS A 420 -22.00 16.51 -18.49
N TYR A 421 -20.67 16.48 -18.39
CA TYR A 421 -19.79 16.58 -19.54
C TYR A 421 -19.82 15.31 -20.40
N THR A 422 -19.98 14.13 -19.79
CA THR A 422 -20.14 12.88 -20.56
C THR A 422 -21.35 12.91 -21.50
N LYS A 423 -22.44 13.58 -21.09
CA LYS A 423 -23.66 13.73 -21.89
C LYS A 423 -23.61 14.89 -22.88
N SER A 424 -22.62 15.78 -22.78
CA SER A 424 -22.47 16.91 -23.68
C SER A 424 -21.88 16.46 -25.02
N LYS A 425 -22.41 17.00 -26.12
CA LYS A 425 -21.80 16.84 -27.46
C LYS A 425 -20.68 17.86 -27.72
N LEU A 426 -20.66 18.97 -26.98
CA LEU A 426 -19.80 20.14 -27.25
C LEU A 426 -18.47 20.13 -26.50
N CYS A 427 -18.32 19.34 -25.44
CA CYS A 427 -17.12 19.35 -24.61
C CYS A 427 -16.65 17.92 -24.35
N ASN A 428 -15.38 17.65 -24.64
CA ASN A 428 -14.75 16.41 -24.24
C ASN A 428 -14.40 16.45 -22.75
N VAL A 429 -14.84 15.42 -22.02
CA VAL A 429 -14.55 15.21 -20.60
C VAL A 429 -13.04 15.18 -20.35
N LEU A 430 -12.31 14.54 -21.28
CA LEU A 430 -10.87 14.28 -21.15
C LEU A 430 -10.04 15.55 -21.35
N ASP A 431 -10.42 16.43 -22.28
CA ASP A 431 -9.68 17.67 -22.52
C ASP A 431 -9.73 18.60 -21.31
N ARG A 432 -10.90 18.71 -20.68
CA ARG A 432 -11.04 19.51 -19.46
C ARG A 432 -10.31 18.87 -18.27
N LEU A 433 -10.36 17.54 -18.15
CA LEU A 433 -9.56 16.84 -17.14
C LEU A 433 -8.08 17.03 -17.37
N ASN A 434 -7.63 17.11 -18.61
CA ASN A 434 -6.23 17.33 -18.94
C ASN A 434 -5.76 18.72 -18.46
N VAL A 435 -6.59 19.76 -18.60
CA VAL A 435 -6.29 21.10 -18.06
C VAL A 435 -6.20 21.07 -16.53
N ILE A 436 -7.15 20.40 -15.86
CA ILE A 436 -7.12 20.24 -14.39
C ILE A 436 -5.90 19.44 -13.96
N ALA A 437 -5.57 18.38 -14.69
CA ALA A 437 -4.41 17.53 -14.43
C ALA A 437 -3.10 18.30 -14.53
N GLU A 438 -2.95 19.12 -15.58
CA GLU A 438 -1.75 19.92 -15.80
C GLU A 438 -1.54 20.94 -14.67
N ASP A 439 -2.60 21.64 -14.25
CA ASP A 439 -2.57 22.56 -13.09
C ASP A 439 -2.24 21.83 -11.78
N VAL A 440 -2.84 20.66 -11.54
CA VAL A 440 -2.59 19.86 -10.32
C VAL A 440 -1.15 19.35 -10.27
N VAL A 441 -0.64 18.77 -11.35
CA VAL A 441 0.74 18.22 -11.39
C VAL A 441 1.75 19.35 -11.25
N LYS A 442 1.52 20.51 -11.89
CA LYS A 442 2.36 21.69 -11.71
C LYS A 442 2.38 22.17 -10.26
N ARG A 443 1.26 22.19 -9.55
CA ARG A 443 1.23 22.66 -8.15
C ARG A 443 1.83 21.66 -7.16
N THR A 444 1.55 20.38 -7.34
CA THR A 444 1.95 19.33 -6.39
C THR A 444 3.39 18.86 -6.59
N GLY A 445 3.89 18.92 -7.82
CA GLY A 445 5.14 18.28 -8.20
C GLY A 445 5.07 16.76 -8.10
N PHE A 446 6.21 16.10 -8.30
CA PHE A 446 6.37 14.67 -8.10
C PHE A 446 7.79 14.38 -7.59
N PHE A 447 7.97 13.22 -6.99
CA PHE A 447 9.26 12.79 -6.48
C PHE A 447 10.20 12.37 -7.60
N VAL A 448 11.44 12.84 -7.58
CA VAL A 448 12.54 12.38 -8.45
C VAL A 448 13.80 12.27 -7.61
N ASN A 449 14.45 11.11 -7.61
CA ASN A 449 15.62 10.86 -6.74
C ASN A 449 16.93 11.50 -7.24
N ARG A 450 16.95 12.03 -8.47
CA ARG A 450 18.10 12.56 -9.21
C ARG A 450 17.87 14.00 -9.70
N PRO A 451 18.96 14.74 -9.98
CA PRO A 451 18.85 16.07 -10.56
C PRO A 451 18.43 15.98 -12.03
N ASP A 452 17.99 17.12 -12.56
CA ASP A 452 17.61 17.25 -13.96
C ASP A 452 18.80 16.91 -14.88
N PHE A 453 18.53 16.21 -15.97
CA PHE A 453 19.55 15.92 -16.97
C PHE A 453 20.03 17.19 -17.66
N TYR A 454 21.30 17.23 -18.06
CA TYR A 454 21.88 18.35 -18.80
C TYR A 454 21.12 18.68 -20.09
N CYS A 455 20.47 17.68 -20.73
CA CYS A 455 19.64 17.90 -21.91
C CYS A 455 18.46 18.84 -21.64
N SER A 456 17.89 18.82 -20.43
CA SER A 456 16.80 19.71 -20.02
C SER A 456 17.28 21.16 -19.90
N SER A 457 18.57 21.37 -19.59
CA SER A 457 19.19 22.70 -19.60
C SER A 457 19.46 23.20 -21.02
N LEU A 458 19.80 22.30 -21.96
CA LEU A 458 20.02 22.64 -23.37
C LEU A 458 18.71 22.94 -24.12
N ARG A 459 17.62 22.27 -23.75
CA ARG A 459 16.30 22.41 -24.36
C ARG A 459 15.25 22.63 -23.26
N PRO A 460 15.18 23.85 -22.68
CA PRO A 460 14.21 24.14 -21.65
C PRO A 460 12.80 24.12 -22.24
N ASP A 461 11.86 23.49 -21.53
CA ASP A 461 10.44 23.55 -21.81
C ASP A 461 9.76 24.41 -20.73
N GLU A 462 8.94 25.37 -21.13
CA GLU A 462 8.25 26.28 -20.20
C GLU A 462 7.41 25.50 -19.18
N ARG A 463 6.80 24.39 -19.58
CA ARG A 463 5.96 23.57 -18.72
C ARG A 463 6.75 22.89 -17.61
N TRP A 464 8.02 22.55 -17.87
CA TRP A 464 8.93 21.97 -16.89
C TRP A 464 9.35 23.01 -15.85
N ASN A 465 9.60 24.24 -16.30
CA ASN A 465 10.01 25.35 -15.42
C ASN A 465 8.89 25.77 -14.45
N GLU A 466 7.63 25.59 -14.84
CA GLU A 466 6.45 25.83 -13.99
C GLU A 466 6.14 24.68 -13.02
N LEU A 467 6.88 23.56 -13.09
CA LEU A 467 6.65 22.43 -12.20
C LEU A 467 7.06 22.79 -10.77
N GLY A 468 6.13 22.64 -9.84
CA GLY A 468 6.31 22.80 -8.40
C GLY A 468 6.93 21.57 -7.73
N GLY A 469 6.68 21.43 -6.43
CA GLY A 469 7.43 20.54 -5.57
C GLY A 469 8.70 21.22 -5.02
N TYR A 470 9.28 20.62 -3.99
CA TYR A 470 10.45 21.16 -3.31
C TYR A 470 11.73 20.58 -3.92
N ILE A 471 12.60 21.45 -4.42
CA ILE A 471 13.89 21.06 -4.98
C ILE A 471 14.91 21.03 -3.83
N HIS A 472 15.43 19.84 -3.53
CA HIS A 472 16.42 19.65 -2.49
C HIS A 472 17.71 19.08 -3.09
N ALA A 473 18.77 19.89 -3.12
CA ALA A 473 20.11 19.55 -3.62
C ALA A 473 20.12 18.82 -4.97
N ASN A 474 19.91 17.49 -4.97
CA ASN A 474 19.97 16.59 -6.12
C ASN A 474 18.67 15.77 -6.31
N CYS A 475 17.54 16.19 -5.76
CA CYS A 475 16.24 15.54 -5.92
C CYS A 475 15.09 16.55 -5.89
N ARG A 476 13.95 16.13 -6.44
CA ARG A 476 12.68 16.86 -6.31
C ARG A 476 11.74 16.06 -5.41
N LEU A 477 11.04 16.74 -4.52
CA LEU A 477 10.05 16.15 -3.62
C LEU A 477 8.66 16.63 -4.01
N GLN A 478 7.71 15.72 -3.99
CA GLN A 478 6.28 16.03 -4.02
C GLN A 478 5.91 16.68 -2.69
N THR A 479 5.34 17.89 -2.75
CA THR A 479 4.95 18.66 -1.55
C THR A 479 3.45 18.72 -1.35
N GLY A 480 2.64 18.19 -2.26
CA GLY A 480 1.19 18.22 -2.12
C GLY A 480 0.53 17.03 -2.78
N VAL A 481 -0.78 16.90 -2.64
CA VAL A 481 -1.52 15.74 -3.14
C VAL A 481 -2.88 16.12 -3.73
N LEU A 482 -3.23 15.44 -4.83
CA LEU A 482 -4.58 15.43 -5.34
C LEU A 482 -5.43 14.42 -4.56
N ARG A 483 -6.48 14.91 -3.92
CA ARG A 483 -7.54 14.09 -3.35
C ARG A 483 -8.76 14.07 -4.24
N THR A 484 -9.13 12.91 -4.74
CA THR A 484 -10.37 12.73 -5.51
C THR A 484 -11.50 12.21 -4.63
N ASN A 485 -12.63 12.92 -4.64
CA ASN A 485 -13.83 12.53 -3.90
C ASN A 485 -14.94 12.11 -4.87
N CYS A 486 -15.62 11.02 -4.55
CA CYS A 486 -16.85 10.61 -5.21
C CYS A 486 -17.74 9.83 -4.25
N VAL A 487 -19.05 10.04 -4.37
CA VAL A 487 -20.06 9.36 -3.54
C VAL A 487 -20.31 7.94 -4.03
N ASP A 488 -20.36 7.71 -5.36
CA ASP A 488 -20.98 6.48 -5.87
C ASP A 488 -20.51 5.94 -7.23
N CYS A 489 -19.26 6.15 -7.61
CA CYS A 489 -18.65 5.31 -8.66
C CYS A 489 -17.13 5.44 -8.64
N LEU A 490 -16.46 4.33 -8.35
CA LEU A 490 -15.03 4.18 -8.59
C LEU A 490 -14.68 4.46 -10.07
N ASP A 491 -15.63 4.29 -10.98
CA ASP A 491 -15.46 4.56 -12.40
C ASP A 491 -15.03 6.02 -12.70
N ARG A 492 -15.66 7.01 -12.02
CA ARG A 492 -15.35 8.44 -12.21
C ARG A 492 -14.00 8.80 -11.61
N THR A 493 -13.70 8.30 -10.41
CA THR A 493 -12.45 8.59 -9.71
C THR A 493 -11.28 7.92 -10.40
N ASN A 494 -11.40 6.67 -10.85
CA ASN A 494 -10.36 5.97 -11.57
C ASN A 494 -10.00 6.68 -12.89
N THR A 495 -11.01 7.19 -13.63
CA THR A 495 -10.77 7.96 -14.86
C THR A 495 -10.09 9.30 -14.59
N ALA A 496 -10.48 10.00 -13.52
CA ALA A 496 -9.82 11.25 -13.12
C ALA A 496 -8.37 11.00 -12.68
N GLN A 497 -8.13 9.98 -11.85
CA GLN A 497 -6.78 9.57 -11.43
C GLN A 497 -5.93 9.15 -12.64
N PHE A 498 -6.49 8.39 -13.59
CA PHE A 498 -5.80 8.03 -14.83
C PHE A 498 -5.37 9.26 -15.64
N MET A 499 -6.24 10.27 -15.81
CA MET A 499 -5.86 11.46 -16.57
C MET A 499 -4.71 12.22 -15.92
N VAL A 500 -4.78 12.38 -14.61
CA VAL A 500 -3.74 13.08 -13.86
C VAL A 500 -2.45 12.26 -13.81
N GLY A 501 -2.55 10.94 -13.66
CA GLY A 501 -1.42 10.01 -13.75
C GLY A 501 -0.78 10.02 -15.14
N LYS A 502 -1.56 10.11 -16.22
CA LYS A 502 -1.04 10.27 -17.60
C LYS A 502 -0.28 11.58 -17.75
N CYS A 503 -0.81 12.68 -17.20
CA CYS A 503 -0.10 13.95 -17.19
C CYS A 503 1.22 13.82 -16.42
N ALA A 504 1.20 13.27 -15.21
CA ALA A 504 2.38 13.02 -14.41
C ALA A 504 3.39 12.09 -15.12
N LEU A 505 2.92 11.06 -15.84
CA LEU A 505 3.76 10.15 -16.62
C LEU A 505 4.54 10.90 -17.70
N ALA A 506 3.92 11.88 -18.35
CA ALA A 506 4.61 12.70 -19.35
C ALA A 506 5.77 13.49 -18.72
N TYR A 507 5.53 14.12 -17.57
CA TYR A 507 6.57 14.83 -16.84
C TYR A 507 7.66 13.90 -16.28
N GLN A 508 7.29 12.72 -15.79
CA GLN A 508 8.25 11.71 -15.32
C GLN A 508 9.14 11.22 -16.46
N LEU A 509 8.57 10.87 -17.62
CA LEU A 509 9.36 10.46 -18.79
C LEU A 509 10.28 11.58 -19.30
N TYR A 510 9.85 12.83 -19.23
CA TYR A 510 10.71 13.98 -19.53
C TYR A 510 11.86 14.09 -18.51
N ALA A 511 11.57 13.94 -17.21
CA ALA A 511 12.56 13.92 -16.14
C ALA A 511 13.59 12.79 -16.28
N LEU A 512 13.19 11.64 -16.85
CA LEU A 512 14.05 10.50 -17.16
C LEU A 512 14.86 10.67 -18.46
N GLY A 513 14.68 11.79 -19.18
CA GLY A 513 15.30 12.07 -20.47
C GLY A 513 14.82 11.16 -21.61
N VAL A 514 13.60 10.62 -21.50
CA VAL A 514 13.02 9.69 -22.47
C VAL A 514 12.27 10.41 -23.58
N ILE A 515 11.60 11.52 -23.26
CA ILE A 515 10.84 12.33 -24.22
C ILE A 515 11.33 13.79 -24.21
N ASP A 516 11.30 14.44 -25.37
CA ASP A 516 11.77 15.83 -25.53
C ASP A 516 10.83 16.89 -24.94
N LYS A 517 9.54 16.58 -24.76
CA LYS A 517 8.53 17.50 -24.23
C LYS A 517 7.63 16.77 -23.25
N PRO A 518 7.19 17.39 -22.14
CA PRO A 518 6.30 16.76 -21.15
C PRO A 518 4.85 16.70 -21.66
N ARG A 519 4.61 15.99 -22.77
CA ARG A 519 3.28 15.79 -23.36
C ARG A 519 3.17 14.39 -23.98
N LEU A 520 2.15 13.65 -23.57
CA LEU A 520 1.81 12.32 -24.12
C LEU A 520 0.47 12.34 -24.87
N GLN A 521 0.48 11.81 -26.08
CA GLN A 521 -0.72 11.65 -26.90
C GLN A 521 -1.46 10.35 -26.55
N PHE A 522 -2.80 10.34 -26.64
CA PHE A 522 -3.62 9.21 -26.16
C PHE A 522 -3.43 7.91 -26.95
N ASP A 523 -3.23 8.00 -28.26
CA ASP A 523 -3.21 6.83 -29.15
C ASP A 523 -1.81 6.25 -29.37
N THR A 524 -0.95 6.40 -28.37
CA THR A 524 0.41 5.86 -28.31
C THR A 524 0.43 4.53 -27.54
N ASP A 525 1.37 3.66 -27.84
CA ASP A 525 1.50 2.35 -27.18
C ASP A 525 1.82 2.51 -25.69
N ALA A 526 2.61 3.53 -25.33
CA ALA A 526 2.90 3.88 -23.94
C ALA A 526 1.63 4.21 -23.14
N VAL A 527 0.71 5.01 -23.71
CA VAL A 527 -0.55 5.36 -23.03
C VAL A 527 -1.53 4.20 -23.02
N ARG A 528 -1.54 3.32 -24.02
CA ARG A 528 -2.37 2.11 -24.02
C ARG A 528 -1.97 1.14 -22.92
N LEU A 529 -0.67 0.87 -22.79
CA LEU A 529 -0.11 0.06 -21.70
C LEU A 529 -0.45 0.65 -20.33
N PHE A 530 -0.38 1.98 -20.20
CA PHE A 530 -0.78 2.69 -19.00
C PHE A 530 -2.29 2.65 -18.73
N GLU A 531 -3.12 2.70 -19.79
CA GLU A 531 -4.58 2.58 -19.72
C GLU A 531 -4.99 1.19 -19.21
N GLU A 532 -4.36 0.12 -19.69
CA GLU A 532 -4.59 -1.26 -19.19
C GLU A 532 -4.23 -1.40 -17.71
N LEU A 533 -3.09 -0.85 -17.29
CA LEU A 533 -2.68 -0.87 -15.88
C LEU A 533 -3.70 -0.17 -14.97
N TYR A 534 -4.28 0.95 -15.41
CA TYR A 534 -5.34 1.66 -14.68
C TYR A 534 -6.71 0.98 -14.77
N GLU A 535 -6.99 0.23 -15.84
CA GLU A 535 -8.19 -0.61 -15.92
C GLU A 535 -8.14 -1.73 -14.87
N ASP A 536 -7.02 -2.45 -14.77
CA ASP A 536 -6.82 -3.52 -13.77
C ASP A 536 -6.84 -2.98 -12.32
N HIS A 537 -6.18 -1.85 -12.09
CA HIS A 537 -6.26 -1.10 -10.83
C HIS A 537 -7.70 -0.75 -10.46
N GLY A 538 -8.47 -0.24 -11.43
CA GLY A 538 -9.87 0.10 -11.23
C GLY A 538 -10.74 -1.11 -10.91
N ASP A 539 -10.58 -2.20 -11.65
CA ASP A 539 -11.36 -3.43 -11.50
C ASP A 539 -11.12 -4.09 -10.14
N THR A 540 -9.86 -4.23 -9.73
CA THR A 540 -9.48 -4.82 -8.44
C THR A 540 -10.06 -4.04 -7.27
N LEU A 541 -9.95 -2.71 -7.30
CA LEU A 541 -10.47 -1.88 -6.22
C LEU A 541 -12.00 -1.79 -6.22
N SER A 542 -12.64 -1.92 -7.38
CA SER A 542 -14.11 -1.99 -7.48
C SER A 542 -14.63 -3.27 -6.84
N LEU A 543 -13.97 -4.39 -7.11
CA LEU A 543 -14.30 -5.69 -6.52
C LEU A 543 -14.19 -5.65 -5.00
N GLN A 544 -13.15 -5.00 -4.49
CA GLN A 544 -12.88 -4.87 -3.06
C GLN A 544 -13.92 -4.03 -2.31
N TYR A 545 -14.49 -3.02 -2.97
CA TYR A 545 -15.40 -2.03 -2.40
C TYR A 545 -16.88 -2.38 -2.60
N GLY A 546 -17.27 -2.83 -3.80
CA GLY A 546 -18.66 -3.08 -4.18
C GLY A 546 -18.91 -4.43 -4.84
N GLY A 547 -18.07 -5.45 -4.55
CA GLY A 547 -18.29 -6.85 -4.93
C GLY A 547 -18.33 -7.14 -6.43
N SER A 548 -17.93 -6.18 -7.26
CA SER A 548 -18.04 -6.25 -8.73
C SER A 548 -16.93 -5.41 -9.39
N GLN A 549 -16.54 -5.78 -10.61
CA GLN A 549 -15.61 -4.99 -11.44
C GLN A 549 -16.17 -3.59 -11.82
N LEU A 550 -15.34 -2.75 -12.44
CA LEU A 550 -15.77 -1.44 -12.93
C LEU A 550 -16.84 -1.59 -14.01
N VAL A 551 -17.87 -0.75 -13.92
CA VAL A 551 -18.97 -0.71 -14.89
C VAL A 551 -18.64 0.22 -16.05
N HIS A 552 -17.86 1.28 -15.80
CA HIS A 552 -17.41 2.17 -16.87
C HIS A 552 -15.89 2.30 -16.87
N ARG A 553 -15.27 1.87 -17.98
CA ARG A 553 -13.82 1.94 -18.20
C ARG A 553 -13.42 3.28 -18.82
N VAL A 554 -12.12 3.54 -18.88
CA VAL A 554 -11.57 4.73 -19.56
C VAL A 554 -12.03 4.77 -21.02
N LYS A 555 -12.02 3.62 -21.72
CA LYS A 555 -12.55 3.47 -23.10
C LYS A 555 -14.00 3.92 -23.26
N THR A 556 -14.84 3.74 -22.24
CA THR A 556 -16.23 4.20 -22.23
C THR A 556 -16.29 5.73 -22.28
N TYR A 557 -15.46 6.41 -21.48
CA TYR A 557 -15.37 7.87 -21.49
C TYR A 557 -14.69 8.42 -22.75
N ARG A 558 -13.79 7.66 -23.37
CA ARG A 558 -13.22 7.96 -24.70
C ARG A 558 -14.23 7.77 -25.84
N LYS A 559 -15.39 7.12 -25.60
CA LYS A 559 -16.38 6.71 -26.61
C LYS A 559 -15.84 5.72 -27.66
N ILE A 560 -14.84 4.91 -27.28
CA ILE A 560 -14.20 3.89 -28.15
C ILE A 560 -14.60 2.47 -27.72
N ALA A 561 -15.44 2.33 -26.69
CA ALA A 561 -15.84 1.03 -26.17
C ALA A 561 -16.57 0.19 -27.24
N PRO A 562 -16.15 -1.08 -27.47
CA PRO A 562 -16.83 -1.98 -28.40
C PRO A 562 -18.23 -2.34 -27.89
N TRP A 563 -19.17 -2.59 -28.80
CA TRP A 563 -20.57 -2.90 -28.47
C TRP A 563 -20.74 -4.09 -27.51
N THR A 564 -19.83 -5.07 -27.56
CA THR A 564 -19.78 -6.22 -26.64
C THR A 564 -19.56 -5.84 -25.18
N GLN A 565 -19.17 -4.59 -24.90
CA GLN A 565 -18.99 -4.08 -23.54
C GLN A 565 -20.34 -3.83 -22.84
N HIS A 566 -21.40 -3.49 -23.59
CA HIS A 566 -22.70 -3.19 -23.01
C HIS A 566 -23.32 -4.35 -22.23
N SER A 567 -23.15 -5.60 -22.69
CA SER A 567 -23.63 -6.78 -21.97
C SER A 567 -22.84 -7.02 -20.68
N LYS A 568 -21.52 -6.79 -20.70
CA LYS A 568 -20.66 -6.90 -19.51
C LYS A 568 -21.04 -5.86 -18.45
N ASP A 569 -21.30 -4.62 -18.87
CA ASP A 569 -21.68 -3.53 -17.96
C ASP A 569 -23.03 -3.85 -17.25
N ILE A 570 -23.98 -4.47 -17.95
CA ILE A 570 -25.25 -4.94 -17.36
C ILE A 570 -24.99 -6.03 -16.32
N MET A 571 -24.19 -7.05 -16.66
CA MET A 571 -23.87 -8.16 -15.76
C MET A 571 -23.16 -7.67 -14.49
N GLN A 572 -22.21 -6.74 -14.62
CA GLN A 572 -21.51 -6.15 -13.48
C GLN A 572 -22.45 -5.33 -12.60
N THR A 573 -23.40 -4.61 -13.20
CA THR A 573 -24.43 -3.86 -12.45
C THR A 573 -25.32 -4.80 -11.64
N LEU A 574 -25.71 -5.95 -12.21
CA LEU A 574 -26.48 -6.98 -11.50
C LEU A 574 -25.67 -7.63 -10.38
N SER A 575 -24.41 -8.01 -10.65
CA SER A 575 -23.49 -8.55 -9.64
C SER A 575 -23.34 -7.59 -8.46
N ARG A 576 -23.21 -6.29 -8.75
CA ARG A 576 -23.11 -5.23 -7.74
C ARG A 576 -24.37 -5.14 -6.89
N TYR A 577 -25.55 -5.18 -7.52
CA TYR A 577 -26.82 -5.18 -6.80
C TYR A 577 -26.94 -6.39 -5.87
N TYR A 578 -26.57 -7.58 -6.36
CA TYR A 578 -26.56 -8.80 -5.58
C TYR A 578 -25.60 -8.71 -4.38
N SER A 579 -24.35 -8.25 -4.59
CA SER A 579 -23.38 -8.08 -3.51
C SER A 579 -23.89 -7.13 -2.43
N ASN A 580 -24.40 -5.95 -2.83
CA ASN A 580 -24.91 -4.95 -1.90
C ASN A 580 -26.10 -5.47 -1.07
N ALA A 581 -26.95 -6.32 -1.65
CA ALA A 581 -28.16 -6.80 -1.00
C ALA A 581 -27.92 -8.03 -0.10
N PHE A 582 -26.98 -8.91 -0.46
CA PHE A 582 -26.87 -10.23 0.17
C PHE A 582 -25.48 -10.60 0.69
N SER A 583 -24.40 -9.97 0.22
CA SER A 583 -23.02 -10.36 0.59
C SER A 583 -22.28 -9.29 1.39
N ASP A 584 -22.67 -8.02 1.27
CA ASP A 584 -21.93 -6.90 1.84
C ASP A 584 -21.94 -6.89 3.37
N ALA A 585 -23.00 -7.39 4.01
CA ALA A 585 -23.07 -7.53 5.47
C ALA A 585 -22.06 -8.56 5.99
N ASP A 586 -22.10 -9.78 5.47
CA ASP A 586 -21.16 -10.86 5.85
C ASP A 586 -19.69 -10.46 5.58
N ARG A 587 -19.45 -9.72 4.49
CA ARG A 587 -18.12 -9.19 4.16
C ARG A 587 -17.69 -8.06 5.10
N GLN A 588 -18.62 -7.24 5.61
CA GLN A 588 -18.29 -6.23 6.60
C GLN A 588 -17.91 -6.87 7.93
N ASP A 589 -18.64 -7.91 8.34
CA ASP A 589 -18.36 -8.69 9.53
C ASP A 589 -16.96 -9.31 9.49
N SER A 590 -16.58 -9.86 8.32
CA SER A 590 -15.24 -10.42 8.14
C SER A 590 -14.12 -9.39 8.25
N ILE A 591 -14.32 -8.19 7.68
CA ILE A 591 -13.38 -7.07 7.79
C ILE A 591 -13.28 -6.62 9.25
N ASN A 592 -14.40 -6.51 9.96
CA ASN A 592 -14.43 -6.08 11.36
C ASN A 592 -13.68 -7.06 12.27
N LEU A 593 -13.82 -8.37 12.01
CA LEU A 593 -13.10 -9.42 12.73
C LEU A 593 -11.60 -9.42 12.39
N PHE A 594 -11.23 -9.34 11.11
CA PHE A 594 -9.84 -9.37 10.66
C PHE A 594 -9.03 -8.17 11.19
N LEU A 595 -9.63 -6.99 11.19
CA LEU A 595 -8.98 -5.75 11.63
C LEU A 595 -8.99 -5.55 13.16
N GLY A 596 -9.61 -6.46 13.93
CA GLY A 596 -9.73 -6.31 15.38
C GLY A 596 -10.70 -5.22 15.84
N VAL A 597 -11.59 -4.77 14.95
CA VAL A 597 -12.65 -3.82 15.32
C VAL A 597 -13.64 -4.50 16.26
N PHE A 598 -13.94 -5.78 16.00
CA PHE A 598 -14.67 -6.67 16.88
C PHE A 598 -13.76 -7.78 17.39
N GLN A 599 -13.70 -7.97 18.70
CA GLN A 599 -12.98 -9.07 19.33
C GLN A 599 -13.98 -10.00 20.03
N PRO A 600 -14.08 -11.28 19.60
CA PRO A 600 -14.97 -12.24 20.25
C PRO A 600 -14.58 -12.44 21.72
N THR A 601 -15.54 -12.29 22.62
CA THR A 601 -15.38 -12.57 24.05
C THR A 601 -16.61 -13.27 24.58
N ASP A 602 -16.40 -14.22 25.47
CA ASP A 602 -17.49 -14.95 26.13
C ASP A 602 -18.39 -13.98 26.94
N GLY A 603 -19.70 -14.20 26.88
CA GLY A 603 -20.71 -13.36 27.55
C GLY A 603 -21.06 -12.02 26.88
N LYS A 604 -20.48 -11.67 25.73
CA LYS A 604 -20.91 -10.51 24.91
C LYS A 604 -21.72 -10.98 23.69
N PRO A 605 -22.65 -10.14 23.17
CA PRO A 605 -23.38 -10.49 21.96
C PRO A 605 -22.43 -10.75 20.79
N HIS A 606 -22.77 -11.77 19.99
CA HIS A 606 -21.98 -12.13 18.84
C HIS A 606 -22.13 -11.13 17.70
N LEU A 607 -21.16 -11.12 16.77
CA LEU A 607 -21.13 -10.16 15.67
C LEU A 607 -22.41 -10.16 14.82
N TRP A 608 -22.93 -11.35 14.50
CA TRP A 608 -24.16 -11.54 13.72
C TRP A 608 -25.46 -11.24 14.48
N GLU A 609 -25.38 -10.98 15.78
CA GLU A 609 -26.53 -10.57 16.60
C GLU A 609 -26.64 -9.05 16.69
N LEU A 610 -25.57 -8.33 16.31
CA LEU A 610 -25.55 -6.88 16.33
C LEU A 610 -26.43 -6.35 15.18
N PRO A 611 -27.41 -5.48 15.47
CA PRO A 611 -28.24 -4.89 14.43
C PRO A 611 -27.45 -3.90 13.56
N THR A 612 -26.42 -3.27 14.13
CA THR A 612 -25.52 -2.35 13.42
C THR A 612 -24.10 -2.44 13.99
N ASP A 613 -23.10 -2.25 13.15
CA ASP A 613 -21.70 -2.16 13.55
C ASP A 613 -21.26 -0.71 13.87
N TYR A 614 -22.20 0.24 13.86
CA TYR A 614 -21.97 1.67 14.04
C TYR A 614 -21.13 1.98 15.30
N TYR A 615 -21.48 1.38 16.44
CA TYR A 615 -20.80 1.62 17.71
C TYR A 615 -19.38 1.03 17.77
N LEU A 616 -19.10 -0.01 16.98
CA LEU A 616 -17.76 -0.61 16.94
C LEU A 616 -16.72 0.35 16.35
N HIS A 617 -17.14 1.19 15.41
CA HIS A 617 -16.27 2.17 14.75
C HIS A 617 -16.29 3.56 15.41
N ARG A 618 -17.07 3.73 16.49
CA ARG A 618 -17.18 4.98 17.25
C ARG A 618 -16.90 4.76 18.74
N LYS A 619 -15.72 4.21 19.05
CA LYS A 619 -15.27 3.91 20.43
C LYS A 619 -15.35 5.13 21.35
N ASN A 620 -15.08 6.33 20.83
CA ASN A 620 -15.11 7.59 21.60
C ASN A 620 -16.52 8.08 21.96
N THR A 621 -17.61 7.49 21.44
CA THR A 621 -18.97 7.87 21.86
C THR A 621 -19.27 7.41 23.29
N MET A 622 -18.55 6.41 23.80
CA MET A 622 -18.74 5.83 25.14
C MET A 622 -17.65 6.26 26.15
N ALA A 623 -16.59 6.95 25.71
CA ALA A 623 -15.49 7.40 26.56
C ALA A 623 -15.61 8.89 26.91
N LEU A 624 -15.14 9.29 28.10
CA LEU A 624 -15.03 10.70 28.49
C LEU A 624 -14.06 11.43 27.55
N LEU A 625 -14.50 12.60 27.09
CA LEU A 625 -13.87 13.42 26.05
C LEU A 625 -12.34 13.52 26.20
N SER A 626 -11.61 13.04 25.19
CA SER A 626 -10.22 13.44 24.92
C SER A 626 -10.10 14.98 24.93
N PRO A 627 -8.92 15.55 25.24
CA PRO A 627 -8.75 17.00 25.18
C PRO A 627 -9.16 17.51 23.80
N LYS A 628 -10.23 18.30 23.75
CA LYS A 628 -10.77 18.84 22.49
C LYS A 628 -9.71 19.72 21.85
N ARG A 629 -9.33 19.42 20.61
CA ARG A 629 -8.52 20.35 19.80
C ARG A 629 -9.26 21.68 19.67
N SER A 630 -8.49 22.76 19.57
CA SER A 630 -9.04 24.09 19.33
C SER A 630 -9.75 24.12 17.98
N TYR A 631 -10.92 24.76 17.90
CA TYR A 631 -11.65 24.93 16.65
C TYR A 631 -10.97 25.90 15.68
N THR A 632 -10.11 26.78 16.19
CA THR A 632 -9.37 27.77 15.40
C THR A 632 -7.96 27.28 15.05
N HIS A 633 -7.28 26.64 15.99
CA HIS A 633 -5.97 26.01 15.81
C HIS A 633 -6.15 24.50 15.72
N TRP A 634 -6.79 24.08 14.63
CA TRP A 634 -7.25 22.70 14.47
C TRP A 634 -6.13 21.73 14.01
N TRP A 635 -5.05 22.28 13.47
CA TRP A 635 -3.86 21.54 13.02
C TRP A 635 -2.86 21.28 14.15
N THR A 636 -1.97 20.32 13.95
CA THR A 636 -0.82 20.10 14.84
C THR A 636 0.22 21.21 14.60
N PRO A 637 0.63 22.00 15.62
CA PRO A 637 1.45 23.20 15.41
C PRO A 637 2.75 22.98 14.63
N GLU A 638 3.38 21.81 14.81
CA GLU A 638 4.63 21.42 14.17
C GLU A 638 4.50 21.24 12.65
N ILE A 639 3.29 20.91 12.17
CA ILE A 639 3.04 20.69 10.73
C ILE A 639 3.19 22.02 9.98
N ILE A 640 2.54 23.09 10.45
CA ILE A 640 2.57 24.38 9.75
C ILE A 640 3.99 24.95 9.63
N ILE A 641 4.84 24.73 10.64
CA ILE A 641 6.23 25.20 10.61
C ILE A 641 7.02 24.53 9.48
N ASN A 642 6.67 23.30 9.12
CA ASN A 642 7.40 22.49 8.13
C ASN A 642 6.77 22.48 6.74
N LEU A 643 5.58 23.08 6.57
CA LEU A 643 4.98 23.25 5.25
C LEU A 643 5.91 24.09 4.36
N PRO A 644 5.99 23.78 3.05
CA PRO A 644 5.14 22.88 2.27
C PRO A 644 5.54 21.39 2.33
N LEU A 645 6.61 21.02 3.03
CA LEU A 645 7.07 19.62 3.09
C LEU A 645 6.16 18.77 3.99
N PRO A 646 6.00 17.46 3.68
CA PRO A 646 5.32 16.53 4.58
C PRO A 646 6.03 16.44 5.93
N TYR A 647 5.28 16.56 7.03
CA TYR A 647 5.84 16.52 8.37
C TYR A 647 6.48 15.16 8.69
N ASP A 648 5.86 14.05 8.27
CA ASP A 648 6.38 12.69 8.51
C ASP A 648 7.79 12.47 7.94
N GLU A 649 8.19 13.29 6.97
CA GLU A 649 9.49 13.20 6.32
C GLU A 649 10.55 14.15 6.90
N VAL A 650 10.15 15.06 7.79
CA VAL A 650 11.06 16.03 8.42
C VAL A 650 11.96 15.31 9.42
N SER A 651 13.25 15.70 9.42
CA SER A 651 14.26 15.23 10.36
C SER A 651 14.05 15.81 11.78
N CYS A 652 12.94 15.48 12.43
CA CYS A 652 12.69 15.79 13.83
C CYS A 652 12.99 14.58 14.73
N THR A 653 13.22 14.81 16.02
CA THR A 653 13.52 13.76 17.01
C THR A 653 12.43 12.69 17.10
N GLU A 654 11.17 13.06 16.92
CA GLU A 654 10.05 12.12 16.94
C GLU A 654 10.01 11.20 15.72
N ASN A 655 10.21 11.75 14.52
CA ASN A 655 10.26 10.95 13.30
C ASN A 655 11.53 10.09 13.22
N LEU A 656 12.64 10.53 13.84
CA LEU A 656 13.84 9.71 13.95
C LEU A 656 13.61 8.47 14.84
N LYS A 657 12.80 8.57 15.90
CA LYS A 657 12.42 7.38 16.70
C LYS A 657 11.65 6.32 15.89
N LYS A 658 10.89 6.76 14.87
CA LYS A 658 10.17 5.87 13.94
C LYS A 658 11.10 5.16 12.94
N VAL A 659 12.38 5.56 12.86
CA VAL A 659 13.41 4.89 12.06
C VAL A 659 14.18 3.97 13.01
N THR A 660 13.69 2.75 13.17
CA THR A 660 14.12 1.88 14.26
C THR A 660 14.94 0.71 13.70
N ILE A 661 16.15 0.57 14.25
CA ILE A 661 17.23 -0.39 13.93
C ILE A 661 18.25 0.17 12.94
N VAL A 662 19.43 0.47 13.47
CA VAL A 662 20.64 0.79 12.73
C VAL A 662 21.67 -0.26 13.09
N LYS A 663 21.83 -1.28 12.25
CA LYS A 663 22.84 -2.33 12.49
C LYS A 663 24.13 -1.98 11.76
N LYS A 664 25.25 -1.93 12.50
CA LYS A 664 26.59 -1.87 11.91
C LYS A 664 26.87 -3.23 11.27
N THR A 665 27.19 -3.23 9.99
CA THR A 665 27.33 -4.46 9.20
C THR A 665 28.44 -4.32 8.17
N ASP A 666 28.95 -5.48 7.77
CA ASP A 666 29.87 -5.57 6.64
C ASP A 666 29.12 -5.42 5.31
N LYS A 667 29.85 -4.99 4.29
CA LYS A 667 29.31 -4.71 2.94
C LYS A 667 28.55 -5.88 2.31
N TYR A 668 28.96 -7.09 2.65
CA TYR A 668 28.49 -8.35 2.08
C TYR A 668 27.59 -9.14 3.04
N ASP A 669 27.12 -8.52 4.13
CA ASP A 669 26.11 -9.16 4.97
C ASP A 669 24.84 -9.37 4.14
N GLU A 670 24.36 -10.61 4.11
CA GLU A 670 23.16 -11.03 3.38
C GLU A 670 21.91 -10.24 3.81
N GLU A 671 21.90 -9.69 5.03
CA GLU A 671 20.81 -8.87 5.57
C GLU A 671 20.67 -7.53 4.83
N ILE A 672 21.68 -7.12 4.06
CA ILE A 672 21.77 -5.80 3.43
C ILE A 672 22.21 -5.89 1.95
N ASP A 673 22.70 -7.06 1.53
CA ASP A 673 23.11 -7.30 0.16
C ASP A 673 21.92 -7.60 -0.78
N ILE A 674 21.28 -6.52 -1.24
CA ILE A 674 20.19 -6.56 -2.23
C ILE A 674 20.64 -7.26 -3.53
N TYR A 675 21.93 -7.21 -3.90
CA TYR A 675 22.40 -7.86 -5.13
C TYR A 675 22.25 -9.37 -5.03
N THR A 676 22.74 -9.96 -3.93
CA THR A 676 22.65 -11.41 -3.70
C THR A 676 21.20 -11.86 -3.51
N GLU A 677 20.37 -11.04 -2.84
CA GLU A 677 18.93 -11.29 -2.69
C GLU A 677 18.19 -11.30 -4.05
N PHE A 678 18.53 -10.38 -4.95
CA PHE A 678 17.86 -10.24 -6.23
C PHE A 678 18.34 -11.25 -7.29
N PHE A 679 19.67 -11.35 -7.50
CA PHE A 679 20.25 -12.17 -8.58
C PHE A 679 20.48 -13.62 -8.21
N ARG A 680 20.54 -13.93 -6.91
CA ARG A 680 20.63 -15.30 -6.38
C ARG A 680 21.70 -16.14 -7.11
N PRO A 681 22.98 -15.72 -7.08
CA PRO A 681 24.04 -16.38 -7.86
C PRO A 681 24.28 -17.86 -7.47
N TYR A 682 23.78 -18.29 -6.30
CA TYR A 682 23.88 -19.64 -5.79
C TYR A 682 22.75 -20.58 -6.25
N GLU A 683 21.69 -20.05 -6.86
CA GLU A 683 20.51 -20.83 -7.25
C GLU A 683 20.35 -20.88 -8.78
N LEU A 684 20.11 -22.08 -9.32
CA LEU A 684 19.69 -22.20 -10.72
C LEU A 684 18.24 -21.73 -10.84
N SER A 685 18.06 -20.54 -11.40
CA SER A 685 16.74 -19.95 -11.58
C SER A 685 16.11 -20.41 -12.89
N CYS A 686 14.83 -20.79 -12.86
CA CYS A 686 14.07 -21.03 -14.07
C CYS A 686 13.93 -19.72 -14.86
N PHE A 687 14.03 -19.79 -16.19
CA PHE A 687 13.85 -18.62 -17.04
C PHE A 687 12.47 -17.97 -16.83
N ASP A 688 11.43 -18.79 -16.66
CA ASP A 688 10.05 -18.36 -16.44
C ASP A 688 9.84 -17.65 -15.09
N ASP A 689 10.64 -17.99 -14.07
CA ASP A 689 10.59 -17.37 -12.75
C ASP A 689 11.42 -16.07 -12.68
N THR A 690 12.47 -15.99 -13.50
CA THR A 690 13.40 -14.86 -13.52
C THR A 690 12.88 -13.71 -14.37
N PHE A 691 12.31 -14.04 -15.52
CA PHE A 691 11.67 -13.06 -16.38
C PHE A 691 10.18 -13.06 -16.08
N CYS A 692 9.63 -11.91 -15.70
CA CYS A 692 8.17 -11.75 -15.57
C CYS A 692 7.52 -11.82 -16.97
N LEU A 693 7.44 -13.00 -17.57
CA LEU A 693 6.83 -13.24 -18.88
C LEU A 693 5.34 -12.84 -18.91
N GLN A 694 4.69 -12.93 -17.75
CA GLN A 694 3.33 -12.47 -17.51
C GLN A 694 3.19 -10.94 -17.45
N MET A 695 4.29 -10.19 -17.29
CA MET A 695 4.24 -8.74 -17.29
C MET A 695 3.88 -8.21 -18.69
N THR A 696 2.95 -7.25 -18.74
CA THR A 696 2.60 -6.54 -19.96
C THR A 696 3.82 -5.81 -20.50
N ASN A 697 4.11 -6.01 -21.79
CA ASN A 697 5.32 -5.53 -22.43
C ASN A 697 4.97 -4.86 -23.75
N SER A 698 5.28 -3.57 -23.85
CA SER A 698 5.07 -2.78 -25.06
C SER A 698 5.60 -3.44 -26.35
N ALA A 699 6.77 -4.07 -26.30
CA ALA A 699 7.37 -4.75 -27.44
C ALA A 699 6.62 -6.02 -27.86
N LYS A 700 6.04 -6.74 -26.89
CA LYS A 700 5.31 -8.00 -27.10
C LYS A 700 3.87 -7.75 -27.54
N ASP A 701 3.22 -6.80 -26.89
CA ASP A 701 1.76 -6.64 -26.93
C ASP A 701 1.33 -5.58 -27.95
N PHE A 702 2.15 -4.53 -28.20
CA PHE A 702 1.76 -3.38 -29.02
C PHE A 702 2.68 -3.06 -30.20
N MET A 703 3.97 -3.41 -30.14
CA MET A 703 4.93 -3.02 -31.18
C MET A 703 4.52 -3.58 -32.56
N PRO A 704 4.53 -2.74 -33.62
CA PRO A 704 4.15 -3.17 -34.95
C PRO A 704 5.11 -4.24 -35.45
N LYS A 705 4.54 -5.34 -35.96
CA LYS A 705 5.30 -6.45 -36.55
C LYS A 705 5.73 -6.19 -38.01
N ASN A 706 5.19 -5.14 -38.62
CA ASN A 706 5.42 -4.81 -40.03
C ASN A 706 6.62 -3.87 -40.17
N VAL A 707 7.51 -4.20 -41.11
CA VAL A 707 8.67 -3.37 -41.47
C VAL A 707 8.19 -2.05 -42.08
N GLY A 708 8.70 -0.92 -41.57
CA GLY A 708 8.41 0.43 -42.10
C GLY A 708 7.52 1.32 -41.22
N ILE A 709 6.96 0.79 -40.13
CA ILE A 709 6.26 1.60 -39.11
C ILE A 709 7.26 1.94 -38.00
N ASP A 710 7.32 3.21 -37.59
CA ASP A 710 8.18 3.67 -36.50
C ASP A 710 7.96 2.82 -35.23
N PRO A 711 8.99 2.11 -34.71
CA PRO A 711 8.86 1.22 -33.57
C PRO A 711 8.69 1.97 -32.24
N SER A 712 8.85 3.30 -32.22
CA SER A 712 8.69 4.11 -31.01
C SER A 712 7.34 3.88 -30.34
N PRO A 713 7.30 3.62 -29.02
CA PRO A 713 6.06 3.45 -28.29
C PRO A 713 5.28 4.76 -28.11
N PHE A 714 5.87 5.89 -28.49
CA PHE A 714 5.27 7.23 -28.44
C PHE A 714 4.63 7.65 -29.76
N THR A 715 4.69 6.79 -30.79
CA THR A 715 4.11 7.07 -32.10
C THR A 715 2.61 6.77 -32.07
N VAL A 716 1.83 7.71 -32.62
CA VAL A 716 0.38 7.59 -32.69
C VAL A 716 0.01 6.49 -33.67
N ARG A 717 -0.66 5.44 -33.18
CA ARG A 717 -1.05 4.27 -34.01
C ARG A 717 -2.42 4.42 -34.67
N LYS A 718 -3.28 5.29 -34.14
CA LYS A 718 -4.56 5.68 -34.74
C LYS A 718 -4.60 7.20 -34.79
N PRO A 719 -4.41 7.83 -35.96
CA PRO A 719 -4.58 9.28 -36.04
C PRO A 719 -6.02 9.64 -35.67
N GLU A 720 -6.21 10.73 -34.93
CA GLU A 720 -7.54 11.27 -34.66
C GLU A 720 -8.25 11.55 -36.00
N GLU A 721 -9.50 11.09 -36.16
CA GLU A 721 -10.35 11.44 -37.30
C GLU A 721 -10.83 12.90 -37.23
N THR A 722 -9.99 13.84 -36.77
CA THR A 722 -10.31 15.27 -36.65
C THR A 722 -10.19 16.04 -37.98
N GLY A 723 -10.23 15.32 -39.11
CA GLY A 723 -10.22 15.89 -40.47
C GLY A 723 -11.59 16.01 -41.16
N LYS A 724 -12.71 15.62 -40.52
CA LYS A 724 -14.07 15.77 -41.09
C LYS A 724 -14.89 16.82 -40.34
N SER A 725 -14.44 18.06 -40.32
CA SER A 725 -15.29 19.24 -40.04
C SER A 725 -14.50 20.52 -40.28
N MET A 726 -14.17 20.80 -41.54
CA MET A 726 -13.81 22.13 -42.06
C MET A 726 -13.84 22.00 -43.60
N LEU A 727 -15.06 21.87 -44.15
CA LEU A 727 -15.46 22.32 -45.48
C LEU A 727 -16.98 22.48 -45.45
#